data_AF-A0A1M7H2A8-F1
#
_entry.id   AF-A0A1M7H2A8-F1
#
_cell.length_a   1.000
_cell.length_b   1.000
_cell.length_c   1.000
_cell.angle_alpha   90.00
_cell.angle_beta   90.00
_cell.angle_gamma   90.00
#
_symmetry.space_group_name_H-M   'P 1'
#
loop_
_entity.id
_entity.type
_entity.pdbx_description
1 polymer ?
#
loop_
_entity_poly.entity_id
_entity_poly.type
_entity_poly.pdbx_seq_one_letter_code
_entity_poly.pdbx_strand_id
1 'polypeptide(L)'
;MKRPISRRLFLRGVAAFSGGLAAPSLLTGLKPARAGYQTTRPDLPPDFGKGKTVAILGAGVAGLTTAYVLANAGFKVAVFEADNRFGGRSLTARPSDDRYKDWWFAKYNPDRLFPEMYADRYQERPESPSPDEQVCTFMDDVWKDKGYEGNPVELFLNAGPGRIPSNHFNLIALCQEIGVALEPYFFQSMSNVMQSGKFNSGQPISMGQVTYSLFAEMAEMIAKVNLEACKLKGNTAIQIAELSQLFGDLARKDAGDPCNLVMNDASTRVGFTHFPGGWRDAGTVRERVPLQSIFDSGFIGNPEENPELSPGSFLFNSYNLDWQPALMQPVGGMDRIWQQLLLQNVQDTSPMFEHLPVGSRGTRVGDLVYLNTHVTRIVANEGGVTVELEGGNQSASWSGSAVPFDFCVSTMAPSLLNGILDRENMPAEFLAGLEAFSVTGEWNQFAPQGKTDPTPDLWTPAIKVGWQGKNRFWETDDEIYGGISWTDDIISQIWYPSEDFTAHTGVLTGAYNRGGGAVEFAARDQQTRISDGINGLGLLHPGHEGDIYVDRGLTIAWQYMPNQVGGWASDTATTNPAVYEQITTFSDKVPFFCAGDTWSYWPGWQEGSVASAYCAISAIALMLDPGNQGYADKACHMSRS
;
A
#
# COMPACT_ATOMS: atom_id res chain seq x y z
N MET A 1 -5.60 -15.51 -62.12
CA MET A 1 -6.83 -15.15 -61.37
C MET A 1 -6.51 -15.19 -59.88
N LYS A 2 -6.29 -14.04 -59.23
CA LYS A 2 -5.98 -13.96 -57.80
C LYS A 2 -7.31 -13.89 -57.03
N ARG A 3 -7.59 -14.87 -56.16
CA ARG A 3 -8.78 -14.84 -55.29
C ARG A 3 -8.64 -13.69 -54.28
N PRO A 4 -9.65 -12.83 -54.09
CA PRO A 4 -9.59 -11.79 -53.08
C PRO A 4 -9.70 -12.42 -51.69
N ILE A 5 -8.80 -12.03 -50.78
CA ILE A 5 -8.87 -12.41 -49.37
C ILE A 5 -10.15 -11.79 -48.80
N SER A 6 -11.05 -12.62 -48.26
CA SER A 6 -12.28 -12.12 -47.66
C SER A 6 -11.97 -11.35 -46.37
N ARG A 7 -12.71 -10.27 -46.09
CA ARG A 7 -12.63 -9.48 -44.84
C ARG A 7 -12.63 -10.35 -43.57
N ARG A 8 -13.29 -11.51 -43.61
CA ARG A 8 -13.37 -12.47 -42.49
C ARG A 8 -12.07 -13.24 -42.25
N LEU A 9 -11.27 -13.50 -43.29
CA LEU A 9 -9.94 -14.11 -43.17
C LEU A 9 -8.89 -13.08 -42.73
N PHE A 10 -9.03 -11.82 -43.19
CA PHE A 10 -8.21 -10.71 -42.71
C PHE A 10 -8.45 -10.42 -41.21
N LEU A 11 -9.71 -10.38 -40.76
CA LEU A 11 -10.04 -10.17 -39.34
C LEU A 11 -9.62 -11.35 -38.44
N ARG A 12 -9.65 -12.60 -38.93
CA ARG A 12 -9.08 -13.74 -38.20
C ARG A 12 -7.55 -13.71 -38.13
N GLY A 13 -6.89 -13.17 -39.15
CA GLY A 13 -5.44 -12.91 -39.13
C GLY A 13 -5.03 -11.79 -38.17
N VAL A 14 -5.88 -10.77 -37.98
CA VAL A 14 -5.66 -9.68 -37.02
C VAL A 14 -5.98 -10.08 -35.57
N ALA A 15 -6.98 -10.96 -35.37
CA ALA A 15 -7.29 -11.53 -34.05
C ALA A 15 -6.21 -12.51 -33.55
N ALA A 16 -5.57 -13.26 -34.45
CA ALA A 16 -4.42 -14.10 -34.10
C ALA A 16 -3.13 -13.30 -33.80
N PHE A 17 -3.09 -12.01 -34.16
CA PHE A 17 -1.99 -11.09 -33.85
C PHE A 17 -2.21 -10.26 -32.57
N SER A 18 -3.39 -10.31 -31.96
CA SER A 18 -3.71 -9.59 -30.71
C SER A 18 -3.50 -10.43 -29.44
N GLY A 19 -3.28 -11.75 -29.58
CA GLY A 19 -3.01 -12.66 -28.46
C GLY A 19 -1.53 -13.06 -28.27
N GLY A 20 -0.58 -12.36 -28.91
CA GLY A 20 0.82 -12.80 -28.95
C GLY A 20 1.84 -11.72 -29.31
N LEU A 21 1.67 -10.49 -28.82
CA LEU A 21 2.68 -9.43 -28.94
C LEU A 21 3.00 -8.80 -27.58
N ALA A 22 3.65 -9.60 -26.72
CA ALA A 22 4.77 -9.08 -25.97
C ALA A 22 6.00 -9.08 -26.91
N ALA A 23 6.60 -7.90 -27.09
CA ALA A 23 7.83 -7.56 -27.81
C ALA A 23 7.77 -7.51 -29.36
N PRO A 24 7.86 -6.29 -29.91
CA PRO A 24 9.14 -5.91 -30.51
C PRO A 24 9.66 -4.59 -29.93
N SER A 25 10.35 -4.68 -28.80
CA SER A 25 11.47 -3.78 -28.48
C SER A 25 12.80 -4.26 -29.09
N LEU A 26 12.76 -5.18 -30.06
CA LEU A 26 13.94 -5.92 -30.54
C LEU A 26 14.35 -5.74 -32.01
N LEU A 27 13.74 -4.84 -32.80
CA LEU A 27 14.16 -4.66 -34.21
C LEU A 27 14.42 -3.23 -34.69
N THR A 28 14.18 -2.21 -33.88
CA THR A 28 14.74 -0.86 -34.08
C THR A 28 14.94 -0.20 -32.73
N GLY A 29 16.17 0.22 -32.42
CA GLY A 29 16.61 0.78 -31.15
C GLY A 29 15.97 2.12 -30.76
N LEU A 30 14.67 2.10 -30.51
CA LEU A 30 13.99 3.08 -29.67
C LEU A 30 13.95 2.49 -28.27
N LYS A 31 14.95 2.81 -27.44
CA LYS A 31 14.76 2.73 -25.99
C LYS A 31 13.51 3.57 -25.71
N PRO A 32 12.42 3.04 -25.12
CA PRO A 32 11.34 3.90 -24.69
C PRO A 32 11.98 5.00 -23.84
N ALA A 33 11.74 6.26 -24.19
CA ALA A 33 12.24 7.38 -23.42
C ALA A 33 11.65 7.22 -22.02
N ARG A 34 12.46 6.68 -21.10
CA ARG A 34 12.07 6.54 -19.70
C ARG A 34 11.96 7.94 -19.13
N ALA A 35 10.85 8.24 -18.47
CA ALA A 35 10.72 9.47 -17.70
C ALA A 35 11.91 9.59 -16.72
N GLY A 36 12.60 10.72 -16.73
CA GLY A 36 13.65 10.99 -15.75
C GLY A 36 13.00 11.43 -14.44
N TYR A 37 12.89 10.52 -13.47
CA TYR A 37 12.49 10.88 -12.12
C TYR A 37 13.68 11.47 -11.37
N GLN A 38 13.47 12.58 -10.67
CA GLN A 38 14.44 13.06 -9.69
C GLN A 38 14.32 12.19 -8.44
N THR A 39 15.29 11.30 -8.25
CA THR A 39 15.31 10.34 -7.13
C THR A 39 16.47 10.65 -6.19
N THR A 40 16.39 10.13 -4.97
CA THR A 40 17.48 10.20 -3.98
C THR A 40 18.47 9.04 -4.11
N ARG A 41 18.30 8.16 -5.12
CA ARG A 41 19.20 7.02 -5.33
C ARG A 41 20.66 7.48 -5.47
N PRO A 42 21.62 6.91 -4.73
CA PRO A 42 23.04 7.20 -4.92
C PRO A 42 23.55 6.62 -6.24
N ASP A 43 24.48 7.33 -6.86
CA ASP A 43 25.17 6.86 -8.07
C ASP A 43 26.47 6.16 -7.65
N LEU A 44 26.48 4.83 -7.69
CA LEU A 44 27.61 4.00 -7.31
C LEU A 44 28.20 3.32 -8.55
N PRO A 45 29.50 3.51 -8.83
CA PRO A 45 30.19 2.75 -9.88
C PRO A 45 30.06 1.23 -9.66
N PRO A 46 30.09 0.40 -10.72
CA PRO A 46 29.91 -1.06 -10.60
C PRO A 46 30.88 -1.77 -9.65
N ASP A 47 32.12 -1.31 -9.50
CA ASP A 47 33.11 -1.94 -8.60
C ASP A 47 33.34 -1.15 -7.30
N PHE A 48 32.45 -0.22 -6.97
CA PHE A 48 32.62 0.71 -5.85
C PHE A 48 32.89 0.02 -4.51
N GLY A 49 32.13 -1.04 -4.21
CA GLY A 49 32.25 -1.83 -2.98
C GLY A 49 33.08 -3.09 -3.12
N LYS A 50 33.91 -3.21 -4.16
CA LYS A 50 34.63 -4.45 -4.44
C LYS A 50 35.48 -4.90 -3.24
N GLY A 51 35.23 -6.13 -2.79
CA GLY A 51 35.93 -6.73 -1.65
C GLY A 51 35.33 -6.35 -0.29
N LYS A 52 34.26 -5.55 -0.26
CA LYS A 52 33.50 -5.23 0.95
C LYS A 52 32.27 -6.13 1.08
N THR A 53 31.94 -6.45 2.33
CA THR A 53 30.83 -7.34 2.71
C THR A 53 29.74 -6.58 3.44
N VAL A 54 28.48 -6.89 3.14
CA VAL A 54 27.31 -6.23 3.75
C VAL A 54 26.28 -7.26 4.20
N ALA A 55 25.92 -7.22 5.47
CA ALA A 55 24.75 -7.91 6.01
C ALA A 55 23.52 -7.03 5.85
N ILE A 56 22.42 -7.61 5.38
CA ILE A 56 21.11 -6.95 5.33
C ILE A 56 20.14 -7.80 6.14
N LEU A 57 19.49 -7.18 7.14
CA LEU A 57 18.61 -7.90 8.06
C LEU A 57 17.15 -7.61 7.71
N GLY A 58 16.50 -8.54 7.02
CA GLY A 58 15.13 -8.47 6.51
C GLY A 58 15.07 -8.38 4.98
N ALA A 59 14.19 -9.18 4.37
CA ALA A 59 13.94 -9.25 2.92
C ALA A 59 12.62 -8.54 2.53
N GLY A 60 12.29 -7.44 3.22
CA GLY A 60 11.26 -6.50 2.80
C GLY A 60 11.70 -5.61 1.64
N VAL A 61 10.84 -4.66 1.24
CA VAL A 61 11.13 -3.73 0.13
C VAL A 61 12.43 -2.95 0.34
N ALA A 62 12.68 -2.45 1.56
CA ALA A 62 13.92 -1.74 1.89
C ALA A 62 15.15 -2.64 1.74
N GLY A 63 15.13 -3.85 2.34
CA GLY A 63 16.26 -4.77 2.32
C GLY A 63 16.60 -5.27 0.93
N LEU A 64 15.59 -5.63 0.14
CA LEU A 64 15.78 -6.08 -1.25
C LEU A 64 16.25 -4.95 -2.18
N THR A 65 15.81 -3.71 -1.93
CA THR A 65 16.32 -2.53 -2.64
C THR A 65 17.79 -2.29 -2.29
N THR A 66 18.15 -2.36 -1.01
CA THR A 66 19.55 -2.27 -0.54
C THR A 66 20.42 -3.34 -1.17
N ALA A 67 19.96 -4.59 -1.18
CA ALA A 67 20.67 -5.71 -1.77
C ALA A 67 20.91 -5.51 -3.28
N TYR A 68 19.86 -5.13 -4.02
CA TYR A 68 19.94 -4.87 -5.45
C TYR A 68 20.96 -3.78 -5.81
N VAL A 69 20.98 -2.66 -5.07
CA VAL A 69 21.89 -1.55 -5.36
C VAL A 69 23.33 -1.89 -4.97
N LEU A 70 23.57 -2.42 -3.76
CA LEU A 70 24.92 -2.72 -3.29
C LEU A 70 25.55 -3.89 -4.06
N ALA A 71 24.80 -4.94 -4.39
CA ALA A 71 25.31 -6.04 -5.19
C ALA A 71 25.75 -5.55 -6.59
N ASN A 72 24.97 -4.66 -7.23
CA ASN A 72 25.35 -4.07 -8.51
C ASN A 72 26.54 -3.10 -8.43
N ALA A 73 26.83 -2.57 -7.24
CA ALA A 73 28.02 -1.78 -6.93
C ALA A 73 29.23 -2.63 -6.49
N GLY A 74 29.16 -3.97 -6.63
CA GLY A 74 30.30 -4.87 -6.44
C GLY A 74 30.53 -5.33 -5.00
N PHE A 75 29.62 -5.00 -4.08
CA PHE A 75 29.66 -5.54 -2.71
C PHE A 75 29.31 -7.03 -2.70
N LYS A 76 29.87 -7.75 -1.74
CA LYS A 76 29.39 -9.07 -1.32
C LYS A 76 28.24 -8.89 -0.34
N VAL A 77 27.08 -9.46 -0.62
CA VAL A 77 25.83 -9.22 0.11
C VAL A 77 25.25 -10.54 0.60
N ALA A 78 24.75 -10.53 1.83
CA ALA A 78 23.86 -11.56 2.37
C ALA A 78 22.64 -10.89 3.02
N VAL A 79 21.44 -11.37 2.68
CA VAL A 79 20.17 -10.92 3.24
C VAL A 79 19.60 -12.01 4.13
N PHE A 80 19.40 -11.74 5.41
CA PHE A 80 18.83 -12.70 6.36
C PHE A 80 17.37 -12.35 6.65
N GLU A 81 16.46 -13.27 6.40
CA GLU A 81 15.03 -13.10 6.63
C GLU A 81 14.55 -14.16 7.62
N ALA A 82 13.93 -13.70 8.70
CA ALA A 82 13.47 -14.56 9.79
C ALA A 82 12.22 -15.36 9.39
N ASP A 83 11.37 -14.79 8.53
CA ASP A 83 10.21 -15.48 7.99
C ASP A 83 10.60 -16.54 6.93
N ASN A 84 9.68 -17.47 6.66
CA ASN A 84 9.77 -18.41 5.55
C ASN A 84 9.33 -17.81 4.20
N ARG A 85 9.17 -16.48 4.12
CA ARG A 85 8.66 -15.75 2.96
C ARG A 85 9.38 -14.41 2.80
N PHE A 86 9.30 -13.84 1.61
CA PHE A 86 9.84 -12.52 1.31
C PHE A 86 8.80 -11.39 1.55
N GLY A 87 9.24 -10.15 1.44
CA GLY A 87 8.37 -8.98 1.26
C GLY A 87 7.93 -8.27 2.54
N GLY A 88 8.15 -8.86 3.72
CA GLY A 88 7.81 -8.25 5.01
C GLY A 88 6.32 -7.91 5.09
N ARG A 89 5.99 -6.62 5.29
CA ARG A 89 4.59 -6.15 5.32
C ARG A 89 3.91 -6.03 3.95
N SER A 90 4.66 -6.12 2.86
CA SER A 90 4.09 -6.12 1.51
C SER A 90 3.65 -7.53 1.14
N LEU A 91 2.43 -7.89 1.54
CA LEU A 91 1.84 -9.22 1.33
C LEU A 91 0.61 -9.13 0.42
N THR A 92 0.60 -9.94 -0.64
CA THR A 92 -0.57 -10.12 -1.51
C THR A 92 -0.96 -11.60 -1.54
N ALA A 93 -2.09 -11.93 -0.94
CA ALA A 93 -2.59 -13.31 -0.88
C ALA A 93 -3.29 -13.71 -2.18
N ARG A 94 -3.07 -14.94 -2.65
CA ARG A 94 -3.59 -15.48 -3.93
C ARG A 94 -4.10 -16.92 -3.80
N PRO A 95 -4.95 -17.40 -4.72
CA PRO A 95 -5.47 -18.77 -4.71
C PRO A 95 -4.41 -19.86 -4.49
N SER A 96 -4.71 -20.81 -3.61
CA SER A 96 -3.82 -21.96 -3.33
C SER A 96 -3.91 -23.10 -4.36
N ASP A 97 -4.87 -23.07 -5.28
CA ASP A 97 -5.05 -24.08 -6.33
C ASP A 97 -3.80 -24.17 -7.23
N ASP A 98 -3.26 -25.38 -7.41
CA ASP A 98 -2.02 -25.60 -8.16
C ASP A 98 -2.10 -25.11 -9.61
N ARG A 99 -3.26 -25.23 -10.28
CA ARG A 99 -3.42 -24.77 -11.67
C ARG A 99 -3.41 -23.25 -11.74
N TYR A 100 -4.04 -22.59 -10.77
CA TYR A 100 -4.01 -21.14 -10.67
C TYR A 100 -2.57 -20.65 -10.41
N LYS A 101 -1.87 -21.29 -9.47
CA LYS A 101 -0.45 -21.03 -9.20
C LYS A 101 0.42 -21.25 -10.43
N ASP A 102 0.19 -22.33 -11.17
CA ASP A 102 0.88 -22.63 -12.43
C ASP A 102 0.67 -21.55 -13.49
N TRP A 103 -0.58 -21.08 -13.66
CA TRP A 103 -0.90 -19.97 -14.54
C TRP A 103 -0.17 -18.68 -14.12
N TRP A 104 -0.17 -18.38 -12.82
CA TRP A 104 0.49 -17.18 -12.30
C TRP A 104 1.99 -17.21 -12.58
N PHE A 105 2.67 -18.32 -12.30
CA PHE A 105 4.09 -18.47 -12.62
C PHE A 105 4.32 -18.37 -14.13
N ALA A 106 3.50 -19.03 -14.97
CA ALA A 106 3.64 -18.92 -16.42
C ALA A 106 3.52 -17.47 -16.91
N LYS A 107 2.66 -16.66 -16.28
CA LYS A 107 2.46 -15.23 -16.60
C LYS A 107 3.64 -14.35 -16.12
N TYR A 108 4.10 -14.55 -14.89
CA TYR A 108 4.96 -13.58 -14.20
C TYR A 108 6.39 -14.02 -13.90
N ASN A 109 6.64 -15.32 -13.83
CA ASN A 109 7.93 -15.92 -13.48
C ASN A 109 8.00 -17.36 -14.02
N PRO A 110 8.10 -17.54 -15.35
CA PRO A 110 7.92 -18.84 -16.01
C PRO A 110 9.00 -19.85 -15.63
N ASP A 111 10.18 -19.38 -15.24
CA ASP A 111 11.29 -20.20 -14.77
C ASP A 111 11.11 -20.68 -13.31
N ARG A 112 10.06 -20.21 -12.62
CA ARG A 112 9.75 -20.50 -11.21
C ARG A 112 10.92 -20.26 -10.25
N LEU A 113 11.69 -19.22 -10.50
CA LEU A 113 12.75 -18.81 -9.58
C LEU A 113 12.11 -18.35 -8.28
N PHE A 114 12.65 -18.76 -7.12
CA PHE A 114 12.14 -18.41 -5.79
C PHE A 114 10.62 -18.68 -5.62
N PRO A 115 10.16 -19.95 -5.63
CA PRO A 115 8.74 -20.30 -5.51
C PRO A 115 8.01 -19.65 -4.32
N GLU A 116 8.75 -19.40 -3.23
CA GLU A 116 8.26 -18.80 -1.98
C GLU A 116 7.86 -17.32 -2.13
N MET A 117 8.02 -16.75 -3.33
CA MET A 117 7.44 -15.46 -3.68
C MET A 117 5.92 -15.50 -3.85
N TYR A 118 5.33 -16.69 -4.07
CA TYR A 118 3.89 -16.86 -4.22
C TYR A 118 3.22 -17.06 -2.86
N ALA A 119 2.55 -16.03 -2.34
CA ALA A 119 1.85 -16.10 -1.07
C ALA A 119 0.41 -16.63 -1.24
N ASP A 120 0.18 -17.88 -0.85
CA ASP A 120 -1.14 -18.51 -0.81
C ASP A 120 -1.62 -18.84 0.61
N ARG A 121 -0.77 -18.62 1.60
CA ARG A 121 -1.03 -18.90 3.01
C ARG A 121 -0.18 -18.01 3.91
N TYR A 122 -0.60 -17.86 5.14
CA TYR A 122 0.19 -17.30 6.23
C TYR A 122 -0.35 -17.78 7.57
N GLN A 123 0.37 -17.47 8.63
CA GLN A 123 0.00 -17.84 9.98
C GLN A 123 0.31 -16.66 10.93
N GLU A 124 -0.66 -16.31 11.76
CA GLU A 124 -0.45 -15.36 12.87
C GLU A 124 0.26 -16.08 14.03
N ARG A 125 0.90 -15.34 14.93
CA ARG A 125 1.61 -15.91 16.09
C ARG A 125 0.64 -16.65 17.04
N PRO A 126 1.14 -17.60 17.86
CA PRO A 126 0.30 -18.39 18.76
C PRO A 126 -0.56 -17.59 19.75
N GLU A 127 -0.19 -16.34 20.07
CA GLU A 127 -0.97 -15.47 20.95
C GLU A 127 -2.18 -14.83 20.26
N SER A 128 -2.28 -14.93 18.93
CA SER A 128 -3.43 -14.44 18.19
C SER A 128 -4.71 -15.24 18.53
N PRO A 129 -5.89 -14.60 18.51
CA PRO A 129 -7.18 -15.30 18.45
C PRO A 129 -7.39 -16.12 17.16
N SER A 130 -6.52 -16.00 16.15
CA SER A 130 -6.55 -16.75 14.89
C SER A 130 -5.17 -17.34 14.53
N PRO A 131 -4.62 -18.25 15.37
CA PRO A 131 -3.23 -18.71 15.25
C PRO A 131 -3.05 -19.84 14.23
N ASP A 132 -4.15 -20.40 13.72
CA ASP A 132 -4.11 -21.47 12.73
C ASP A 132 -3.64 -20.93 11.36
N GLU A 133 -2.99 -21.80 10.57
CA GLU A 133 -2.59 -21.44 9.21
C GLU A 133 -3.82 -21.10 8.36
N GLN A 134 -3.84 -19.89 7.82
CA GLN A 134 -4.89 -19.44 6.92
C GLN A 134 -4.44 -19.66 5.48
N VAL A 135 -5.22 -20.44 4.72
CA VAL A 135 -4.99 -20.73 3.31
C VAL A 135 -5.98 -19.94 2.46
N CYS A 136 -5.48 -19.29 1.42
CA CYS A 136 -6.29 -18.53 0.49
C CYS A 136 -7.07 -19.48 -0.45
N THR A 137 -8.38 -19.52 -0.25
CA THR A 137 -9.32 -20.40 -0.97
C THR A 137 -10.07 -19.69 -2.11
N PHE A 138 -9.67 -18.47 -2.47
CA PHE A 138 -10.19 -17.78 -3.64
C PHE A 138 -10.05 -18.65 -4.89
N MET A 139 -11.02 -18.60 -5.81
CA MET A 139 -10.97 -19.36 -7.05
C MET A 139 -11.88 -18.77 -8.15
N ASP A 140 -11.37 -18.73 -9.38
CA ASP A 140 -12.22 -18.54 -10.55
C ASP A 140 -12.89 -19.87 -10.94
N ASP A 141 -14.08 -20.13 -10.39
CA ASP A 141 -14.81 -21.37 -10.66
C ASP A 141 -15.23 -21.49 -12.13
N VAL A 142 -15.48 -20.38 -12.84
CA VAL A 142 -15.86 -20.41 -14.26
C VAL A 142 -14.67 -20.88 -15.10
N TRP A 143 -13.47 -20.41 -14.80
CA TRP A 143 -12.24 -20.89 -15.44
C TRP A 143 -11.98 -22.37 -15.12
N LYS A 144 -12.16 -22.76 -13.86
CA LYS A 144 -12.05 -24.16 -13.41
C LYS A 144 -13.03 -25.09 -14.12
N ASP A 145 -14.30 -24.73 -14.16
CA ASP A 145 -15.39 -25.54 -14.74
C ASP A 145 -15.26 -25.69 -16.26
N LYS A 146 -14.60 -24.72 -16.93
CA LYS A 146 -14.22 -24.82 -18.35
C LYS A 146 -12.95 -25.62 -18.59
N GLY A 147 -12.41 -26.31 -17.58
CA GLY A 147 -11.21 -27.12 -17.71
C GLY A 147 -9.93 -26.30 -17.79
N TYR A 148 -9.89 -25.11 -17.17
CA TYR A 148 -8.73 -24.21 -17.11
C TYR A 148 -8.31 -23.65 -18.49
N GLU A 149 -9.27 -23.45 -19.39
CA GLU A 149 -9.02 -22.86 -20.71
C GLU A 149 -9.01 -21.31 -20.67
N GLY A 150 -7.96 -20.70 -21.22
CA GLY A 150 -7.80 -19.24 -21.24
C GLY A 150 -7.17 -18.69 -19.95
N ASN A 151 -7.36 -17.40 -19.71
CA ASN A 151 -6.90 -16.75 -18.47
C ASN A 151 -8.02 -16.71 -17.44
N PRO A 152 -7.76 -17.03 -16.16
CA PRO A 152 -8.69 -16.74 -15.08
C PRO A 152 -8.79 -15.24 -14.84
N VAL A 153 -9.83 -14.85 -14.09
CA VAL A 153 -9.86 -13.57 -13.36
C VAL A 153 -8.72 -13.55 -12.36
N GLU A 154 -7.99 -12.44 -12.28
CA GLU A 154 -6.86 -12.34 -11.37
C GLU A 154 -7.34 -11.97 -9.96
N LEU A 155 -7.42 -12.97 -9.09
CA LEU A 155 -7.88 -12.85 -7.71
C LEU A 155 -6.70 -12.65 -6.77
N PHE A 156 -6.70 -11.54 -6.03
CA PHE A 156 -5.74 -11.31 -4.95
C PHE A 156 -6.27 -10.36 -3.87
N LEU A 157 -5.68 -10.44 -2.67
CA LEU A 157 -5.88 -9.47 -1.59
C LEU A 157 -4.54 -8.83 -1.21
N ASN A 158 -4.43 -7.52 -1.39
CA ASN A 158 -3.31 -6.74 -0.83
C ASN A 158 -3.51 -6.58 0.68
N ALA A 159 -2.97 -7.52 1.47
CA ALA A 159 -3.10 -7.57 2.92
C ALA A 159 -2.35 -6.43 3.65
N GLY A 160 -1.30 -5.88 3.02
CA GLY A 160 -0.56 -4.73 3.54
C GLY A 160 -0.78 -3.46 2.69
N PRO A 161 0.26 -2.90 2.05
CA PRO A 161 0.15 -1.69 1.24
C PRO A 161 -0.80 -1.92 0.05
N GLY A 162 -1.70 -0.97 -0.17
CA GLY A 162 -2.76 -1.08 -1.20
C GLY A 162 -2.66 -0.09 -2.35
N ARG A 163 -1.83 0.96 -2.25
CA ARG A 163 -1.76 2.05 -3.24
C ARG A 163 -0.42 2.77 -3.25
N ILE A 164 -0.14 3.45 -4.36
CA ILE A 164 1.06 4.24 -4.63
C ILE A 164 0.63 5.64 -5.10
N PRO A 165 0.85 6.67 -4.28
CA PRO A 165 0.67 8.08 -4.63
C PRO A 165 1.61 8.59 -5.71
N SER A 166 1.19 9.60 -6.47
CA SER A 166 1.98 10.19 -7.57
C SER A 166 3.26 10.90 -7.13
N ASN A 167 3.37 11.25 -5.84
CA ASN A 167 4.54 11.85 -5.21
C ASN A 167 5.54 10.83 -4.66
N HIS A 168 5.30 9.52 -4.81
CA HIS A 168 6.23 8.47 -4.39
C HIS A 168 7.31 8.23 -5.46
N PHE A 169 8.11 9.26 -5.73
CA PHE A 169 8.98 9.31 -6.88
C PHE A 169 10.09 8.26 -6.83
N ASN A 170 10.63 7.92 -5.65
CA ASN A 170 11.66 6.87 -5.55
C ASN A 170 11.08 5.49 -5.84
N LEU A 171 9.90 5.19 -5.30
CA LEU A 171 9.22 3.93 -5.54
C LEU A 171 8.77 3.79 -7.01
N ILE A 172 8.19 4.84 -7.60
CA ILE A 172 7.76 4.83 -9.00
C ILE A 172 8.97 4.64 -9.93
N ALA A 173 10.07 5.35 -9.66
CA ALA A 173 11.31 5.18 -10.42
C ALA A 173 11.89 3.77 -10.28
N LEU A 174 11.86 3.20 -9.07
CA LEU A 174 12.28 1.82 -8.83
C LEU A 174 11.41 0.84 -9.62
N CYS A 175 10.08 0.98 -9.59
CA CYS A 175 9.15 0.17 -10.38
C CYS A 175 9.48 0.22 -11.87
N GLN A 176 9.74 1.42 -12.41
CA GLN A 176 10.14 1.59 -13.81
C GLN A 176 11.48 0.91 -14.11
N GLU A 177 12.43 1.00 -13.18
CA GLU A 177 13.76 0.41 -13.33
C GLU A 177 13.69 -1.12 -13.41
N ILE A 178 13.00 -1.74 -12.44
CA ILE A 178 12.96 -3.20 -12.26
C ILE A 178 11.87 -3.87 -13.11
N GLY A 179 11.06 -3.09 -13.84
CA GLY A 179 10.08 -3.59 -14.80
C GLY A 179 8.72 -3.96 -14.20
N VAL A 180 8.28 -3.26 -13.16
CA VAL A 180 6.95 -3.41 -12.56
C VAL A 180 5.96 -2.50 -13.30
N ALA A 181 4.95 -3.09 -13.92
CA ALA A 181 3.86 -2.35 -14.54
C ALA A 181 2.93 -1.77 -13.47
N LEU A 182 2.60 -0.49 -13.59
CA LEU A 182 1.64 0.21 -12.73
C LEU A 182 0.34 0.47 -13.49
N GLU A 183 -0.79 0.38 -12.80
CA GLU A 183 -2.14 0.71 -13.27
C GLU A 183 -2.83 1.69 -12.32
N PRO A 184 -3.89 2.41 -12.76
CA PRO A 184 -4.63 3.32 -11.89
C PRO A 184 -5.24 2.60 -10.69
N TYR A 185 -5.14 3.22 -9.51
CA TYR A 185 -5.87 2.81 -8.32
C TYR A 185 -6.98 3.82 -8.04
N PHE A 186 -8.20 3.34 -7.90
CA PHE A 186 -9.36 4.17 -7.60
C PHE A 186 -9.55 4.23 -6.08
N PHE A 187 -9.17 5.36 -5.48
CA PHE A 187 -9.35 5.58 -4.04
C PHE A 187 -10.76 6.02 -3.68
N GLN A 188 -11.36 6.87 -4.50
CA GLN A 188 -12.68 7.43 -4.27
C GLN A 188 -13.44 7.56 -5.59
N SER A 189 -14.70 7.15 -5.56
CA SER A 189 -15.70 7.36 -6.60
C SER A 189 -16.95 7.97 -5.97
N MET A 190 -17.62 8.87 -6.68
CA MET A 190 -18.88 9.46 -6.22
C MET A 190 -20.03 8.44 -6.19
N SER A 191 -19.86 7.28 -6.86
CA SER A 191 -20.78 6.14 -6.75
C SER A 191 -20.59 5.34 -5.47
N ASN A 192 -19.43 5.43 -4.79
CA ASN A 192 -19.26 4.77 -3.50
C ASN A 192 -20.29 5.27 -2.49
N VAL A 193 -20.59 4.44 -1.50
CA VAL A 193 -21.63 4.73 -0.50
C VAL A 193 -21.05 4.96 0.89
N MET A 194 -21.79 5.70 1.69
CA MET A 194 -21.54 5.95 3.10
C MET A 194 -22.76 5.49 3.90
N GLN A 195 -22.52 4.95 5.10
CA GLN A 195 -23.60 4.51 5.98
C GLN A 195 -23.28 4.88 7.43
N SER A 196 -24.30 5.32 8.17
CA SER A 196 -24.20 5.50 9.62
C SER A 196 -25.53 5.16 10.28
N GLY A 197 -25.48 4.52 11.45
CA GLY A 197 -26.66 4.30 12.29
C GLY A 197 -27.39 5.59 12.71
N LYS A 198 -26.72 6.75 12.66
CA LYS A 198 -27.29 8.07 12.98
C LYS A 198 -28.01 8.73 11.80
N PHE A 199 -27.82 8.22 10.58
CA PHE A 199 -28.35 8.81 9.37
C PHE A 199 -29.38 7.90 8.71
N ASN A 200 -30.50 8.45 8.25
CA ASN A 200 -31.49 7.77 7.41
C ASN A 200 -31.88 6.35 7.89
N SER A 201 -32.05 6.17 9.20
CA SER A 201 -32.34 4.86 9.82
C SER A 201 -31.32 3.76 9.46
N GLY A 202 -30.05 4.13 9.29
CA GLY A 202 -28.97 3.23 8.93
C GLY A 202 -28.87 2.85 7.46
N GLN A 203 -29.67 3.45 6.57
CA GLN A 203 -29.61 3.18 5.14
C GLN A 203 -28.40 3.87 4.47
N PRO A 204 -27.73 3.21 3.51
CA PRO A 204 -26.59 3.79 2.81
C PRO A 204 -27.02 4.94 1.89
N ILE A 205 -26.07 5.84 1.63
CA ILE A 205 -26.24 6.98 0.71
C ILE A 205 -25.00 7.16 -0.14
N SER A 206 -25.18 7.58 -1.39
CA SER A 206 -24.06 7.91 -2.28
C SER A 206 -23.20 9.03 -1.70
N MET A 207 -21.89 8.81 -1.72
CA MET A 207 -20.89 9.79 -1.30
C MET A 207 -20.96 11.07 -2.15
N GLY A 208 -21.25 10.95 -3.45
CA GLY A 208 -21.48 12.08 -4.34
C GLY A 208 -22.68 12.91 -3.90
N GLN A 209 -23.79 12.26 -3.54
CA GLN A 209 -25.00 12.96 -3.10
C GLN A 209 -24.74 13.77 -1.83
N VAL A 210 -24.01 13.23 -0.85
CA VAL A 210 -23.60 13.95 0.37
C VAL A 210 -22.64 15.09 0.03
N THR A 211 -21.57 14.81 -0.70
CA THR A 211 -20.50 15.76 -1.05
C THR A 211 -21.04 16.98 -1.79
N TYR A 212 -21.81 16.76 -2.85
CA TYR A 212 -22.33 17.87 -3.65
C TYR A 212 -23.46 18.63 -2.96
N SER A 213 -24.24 17.98 -2.09
CA SER A 213 -25.18 18.69 -1.22
C SER A 213 -24.45 19.62 -0.25
N LEU A 214 -23.39 19.13 0.41
CA LEU A 214 -22.56 19.93 1.31
C LEU A 214 -21.96 21.16 0.61
N PHE A 215 -21.40 20.99 -0.58
CA PHE A 215 -20.82 22.11 -1.34
C PHE A 215 -21.85 23.16 -1.75
N ALA A 216 -23.04 22.73 -2.16
CA ALA A 216 -24.14 23.64 -2.50
C ALA A 216 -24.58 24.44 -1.26
N GLU A 217 -24.77 23.79 -0.11
CA GLU A 217 -25.15 24.42 1.16
C GLU A 217 -24.11 25.45 1.63
N MET A 218 -22.83 25.09 1.57
CA MET A 218 -21.73 26.01 1.88
C MET A 218 -21.70 27.21 0.92
N ALA A 219 -21.83 26.97 -0.38
CA ALA A 219 -21.83 28.03 -1.39
C ALA A 219 -23.01 28.99 -1.21
N GLU A 220 -24.21 28.47 -0.90
CA GLU A 220 -25.38 29.30 -0.70
C GLU A 220 -25.24 30.18 0.55
N MET A 221 -24.68 29.64 1.64
CA MET A 221 -24.33 30.42 2.82
C MET A 221 -23.35 31.55 2.49
N ILE A 222 -22.27 31.25 1.77
CA ILE A 222 -21.28 32.25 1.32
C ILE A 222 -21.97 33.33 0.46
N ALA A 223 -22.81 32.92 -0.50
CA ALA A 223 -23.54 33.84 -1.37
C ALA A 223 -24.49 34.77 -0.59
N LYS A 224 -25.23 34.22 0.39
CA LYS A 224 -26.13 35.00 1.27
C LYS A 224 -25.38 36.02 2.11
N VAL A 225 -24.25 35.64 2.71
CA VAL A 225 -23.40 36.56 3.48
C VAL A 225 -22.78 37.64 2.58
N ASN A 226 -22.42 37.29 1.35
CA ASN A 226 -21.77 38.18 0.39
C ASN A 226 -22.75 39.10 -0.38
N LEU A 227 -24.06 38.89 -0.27
CA LEU A 227 -25.10 39.53 -1.10
C LEU A 227 -25.01 41.06 -1.12
N GLU A 228 -24.96 41.70 0.06
CA GLU A 228 -24.97 43.16 0.16
C GLU A 228 -23.67 43.78 -0.38
N ALA A 229 -22.52 43.17 -0.10
CA ALA A 229 -21.23 43.60 -0.65
C ALA A 229 -21.20 43.47 -2.18
N CYS A 230 -21.80 42.42 -2.73
CA CYS A 230 -21.90 42.19 -4.17
C CYS A 230 -22.81 43.24 -4.84
N LYS A 231 -23.96 43.58 -4.24
CA LYS A 231 -24.88 44.62 -4.73
C LYS A 231 -24.26 46.02 -4.75
N LEU A 232 -23.37 46.31 -3.81
CA LEU A 232 -22.56 47.55 -3.79
C LEU A 232 -21.45 47.55 -4.87
N LYS A 233 -21.40 46.53 -5.72
CA LYS A 233 -20.50 46.36 -6.88
C LYS A 233 -19.02 46.39 -6.54
N GLY A 234 -18.62 45.82 -5.41
CA GLY A 234 -17.22 45.49 -5.17
C GLY A 234 -16.78 44.37 -6.11
N ASN A 235 -15.75 44.60 -6.94
CA ASN A 235 -15.28 43.61 -7.92
C ASN A 235 -15.02 42.22 -7.30
N THR A 236 -14.39 42.18 -6.12
CA THR A 236 -14.14 40.94 -5.37
C THR A 236 -15.44 40.26 -4.91
N ALA A 237 -16.43 41.02 -4.46
CA ALA A 237 -17.70 40.47 -4.01
C ALA A 237 -18.48 39.85 -5.19
N ILE A 238 -18.42 40.44 -6.38
CA ILE A 238 -18.97 39.82 -7.60
C ILE A 238 -18.25 38.51 -7.90
N GLN A 239 -16.91 38.49 -7.84
CA GLN A 239 -16.13 37.26 -8.06
C GLN A 239 -16.46 36.15 -7.05
N ILE A 240 -16.69 36.49 -5.77
CA ILE A 240 -17.12 35.53 -4.75
C ILE A 240 -18.51 34.96 -5.07
N ALA A 241 -19.44 35.80 -5.55
CA ALA A 241 -20.76 35.33 -5.97
C ALA A 241 -20.65 34.41 -7.19
N GLU A 242 -19.88 34.77 -8.21
CA GLU A 242 -19.64 33.93 -9.39
C GLU A 242 -18.96 32.60 -9.03
N LEU A 243 -17.98 32.63 -8.12
CA LEU A 243 -17.35 31.43 -7.58
C LEU A 243 -18.39 30.56 -6.85
N SER A 244 -19.23 31.14 -6.01
CA SER A 244 -20.28 30.41 -5.28
C SER A 244 -21.29 29.79 -6.23
N GLN A 245 -21.65 30.52 -7.30
CA GLN A 245 -22.52 30.01 -8.37
C GLN A 245 -21.92 28.77 -9.02
N LEU A 246 -20.64 28.82 -9.40
CA LEU A 246 -19.94 27.71 -10.05
C LEU A 246 -19.70 26.53 -9.11
N PHE A 247 -19.16 26.81 -7.92
CA PHE A 247 -18.77 25.82 -6.92
C PHE A 247 -19.99 25.04 -6.40
N GLY A 248 -21.03 25.74 -5.97
CA GLY A 248 -22.26 25.13 -5.43
C GLY A 248 -23.31 24.77 -6.47
N ASP A 249 -23.07 25.03 -7.76
CA ASP A 249 -24.06 24.89 -8.84
C ASP A 249 -25.35 25.71 -8.62
N LEU A 250 -25.22 26.89 -8.01
CA LEU A 250 -26.37 27.71 -7.63
C LEU A 250 -27.05 28.36 -8.85
N ALA A 251 -28.35 28.63 -8.73
CA ALA A 251 -29.12 29.35 -9.73
C ALA A 251 -29.18 30.84 -9.39
N ARG A 252 -29.19 31.70 -10.41
CA ARG A 252 -29.55 33.11 -10.21
C ARG A 252 -31.05 33.21 -10.03
N LYS A 253 -31.48 33.91 -8.99
CA LYS A 253 -32.90 34.19 -8.79
C LYS A 253 -33.47 35.06 -9.93
N ASP A 254 -32.67 36.04 -10.36
CA ASP A 254 -32.96 36.92 -11.47
C ASP A 254 -31.82 36.82 -12.50
N ALA A 255 -32.12 36.51 -13.77
CA ALA A 255 -31.09 36.19 -14.78
C ALA A 255 -29.99 37.27 -14.93
N GLY A 256 -30.34 38.54 -14.71
CA GLY A 256 -29.41 39.68 -14.80
C GLY A 256 -28.66 40.03 -13.52
N ASP A 257 -28.96 39.38 -12.39
CA ASP A 257 -28.34 39.66 -11.10
C ASP A 257 -27.32 38.55 -10.74
N PRO A 258 -26.01 38.81 -10.85
CA PRO A 258 -24.99 37.83 -10.47
C PRO A 258 -24.86 37.65 -8.94
N CYS A 259 -25.45 38.54 -8.14
CA CYS A 259 -25.29 38.56 -6.70
C CYS A 259 -26.38 37.77 -5.96
N ASN A 260 -27.57 37.68 -6.54
CA ASN A 260 -28.73 37.04 -5.90
C ASN A 260 -28.87 35.58 -6.32
N LEU A 261 -28.20 34.71 -5.57
CA LEU A 261 -28.14 33.26 -5.82
C LEU A 261 -29.08 32.50 -4.88
N VAL A 262 -29.66 31.43 -5.42
CA VAL A 262 -30.50 30.47 -4.70
C VAL A 262 -30.10 29.05 -5.09
N MET A 263 -30.50 28.08 -4.28
CA MET A 263 -30.30 26.67 -4.60
C MET A 263 -30.88 26.29 -5.98
N ASN A 264 -30.13 25.47 -6.71
CA ASN A 264 -30.59 24.89 -7.98
C ASN A 264 -31.16 23.49 -7.74
N ASP A 265 -32.49 23.38 -7.65
CA ASP A 265 -33.20 22.11 -7.44
C ASP A 265 -33.08 21.14 -8.62
N ALA A 266 -32.60 21.61 -9.78
CA ALA A 266 -32.36 20.80 -10.96
C ALA A 266 -30.87 20.40 -11.12
N SER A 267 -30.02 20.61 -10.11
CA SER A 267 -28.61 20.24 -10.19
C SER A 267 -28.45 18.73 -10.35
N THR A 268 -27.81 18.31 -11.43
CA THR A 268 -27.53 16.89 -11.70
C THR A 268 -26.30 16.37 -10.96
N ARG A 269 -25.55 17.24 -10.25
CA ARG A 269 -24.31 16.87 -9.55
C ARG A 269 -24.56 15.85 -8.44
N VAL A 270 -25.73 15.90 -7.80
CA VAL A 270 -26.12 14.93 -6.74
C VAL A 270 -26.44 13.53 -7.26
N GLY A 271 -26.44 13.32 -8.58
CA GLY A 271 -26.70 12.03 -9.21
C GLY A 271 -28.18 11.76 -9.49
N PHE A 272 -28.48 10.53 -9.90
CA PHE A 272 -29.81 10.10 -10.34
C PHE A 272 -30.30 8.87 -9.57
N THR A 273 -31.61 8.81 -9.27
CA THR A 273 -32.28 7.58 -8.85
C THR A 273 -32.68 6.72 -10.05
N HIS A 274 -32.89 7.36 -11.20
CA HIS A 274 -33.05 6.73 -12.51
C HIS A 274 -32.22 7.52 -13.52
N PHE A 275 -31.19 6.91 -14.11
CA PHE A 275 -30.31 7.62 -15.04
C PHE A 275 -31.06 8.05 -16.32
N PRO A 276 -30.70 9.20 -16.89
CA PRO A 276 -31.28 9.64 -18.15
C PRO A 276 -30.95 8.65 -19.28
N GLY A 277 -31.95 8.34 -20.09
CA GLY A 277 -31.86 7.42 -21.20
C GLY A 277 -31.94 8.12 -22.56
N GLY A 278 -32.33 7.36 -23.58
CA GLY A 278 -32.58 7.90 -24.92
C GLY A 278 -33.92 8.66 -25.03
N TRP A 279 -34.04 9.51 -26.05
CA TRP A 279 -35.27 10.21 -26.41
C TRP A 279 -35.83 11.16 -25.33
N ARG A 280 -36.92 10.77 -24.66
CA ARG A 280 -37.64 11.58 -23.67
C ARG A 280 -37.44 11.07 -22.24
N ASP A 281 -36.54 10.11 -22.05
CA ASP A 281 -36.19 9.62 -20.73
C ASP A 281 -35.18 10.58 -20.08
N ALA A 282 -35.70 11.57 -19.35
CA ALA A 282 -34.90 12.59 -18.69
C ALA A 282 -34.21 12.09 -17.40
N GLY A 283 -34.46 10.84 -16.99
CA GLY A 283 -34.03 10.35 -15.69
C GLY A 283 -34.79 11.01 -14.54
N THR A 284 -34.38 10.69 -13.31
CA THR A 284 -34.86 11.32 -12.08
C THR A 284 -33.66 11.67 -11.21
N VAL A 285 -33.46 12.96 -10.98
CA VAL A 285 -32.35 13.48 -10.16
C VAL A 285 -32.60 13.15 -8.69
N ARG A 286 -31.53 12.83 -7.95
CA ARG A 286 -31.60 12.60 -6.50
C ARG A 286 -31.94 13.87 -5.74
N GLU A 287 -32.61 13.73 -4.61
CA GLU A 287 -32.85 14.86 -3.72
C GLU A 287 -31.56 15.29 -3.01
N ARG A 288 -31.42 16.58 -2.70
CA ARG A 288 -30.31 17.07 -1.88
C ARG A 288 -30.47 16.63 -0.44
N VAL A 289 -29.34 16.42 0.23
CA VAL A 289 -29.30 16.15 1.67
C VAL A 289 -29.23 17.49 2.40
N PRO A 290 -30.18 17.81 3.30
CA PRO A 290 -30.13 19.05 4.07
C PRO A 290 -28.86 19.13 4.94
N LEU A 291 -28.28 20.33 5.06
CA LEU A 291 -27.03 20.54 5.81
C LEU A 291 -27.06 19.96 7.24
N GLN A 292 -28.15 20.17 7.97
CA GLN A 292 -28.27 19.66 9.34
C GLN A 292 -28.26 18.12 9.38
N SER A 293 -28.89 17.46 8.41
CA SER A 293 -28.85 16.00 8.31
C SER A 293 -27.45 15.48 8.01
N ILE A 294 -26.64 16.23 7.24
CA ILE A 294 -25.22 15.89 7.03
C ILE A 294 -24.43 16.04 8.33
N PHE A 295 -24.66 17.09 9.13
CA PHE A 295 -23.98 17.24 10.42
C PHE A 295 -24.39 16.17 11.44
N ASP A 296 -25.67 15.83 11.50
CA ASP A 296 -26.19 14.82 12.43
C ASP A 296 -25.78 13.39 12.04
N SER A 297 -25.39 13.18 10.77
CA SER A 297 -24.99 11.86 10.25
C SER A 297 -23.67 11.33 10.81
N GLY A 298 -22.79 12.20 11.32
CA GLY A 298 -21.41 11.85 11.64
C GLY A 298 -20.46 11.79 10.43
N PHE A 299 -20.94 11.94 9.19
CA PHE A 299 -20.10 11.85 7.98
C PHE A 299 -19.01 12.92 7.88
N ILE A 300 -19.17 14.08 8.52
CA ILE A 300 -18.17 15.17 8.52
C ILE A 300 -17.02 14.90 9.49
N GLY A 301 -17.19 13.95 10.42
CA GLY A 301 -16.20 13.60 11.43
C GLY A 301 -15.94 14.69 12.45
N ASN A 302 -14.87 14.50 13.21
CA ASN A 302 -14.39 15.40 14.24
C ASN A 302 -12.98 15.91 13.88
N PRO A 303 -12.73 17.24 13.88
CA PRO A 303 -11.41 17.80 13.59
C PRO A 303 -10.38 17.58 14.71
N GLU A 304 -10.81 17.22 15.92
CA GLU A 304 -9.90 16.89 17.03
C GLU A 304 -9.49 15.40 17.04
N GLU A 305 -10.17 14.56 16.26
CA GLU A 305 -9.78 13.17 16.04
C GLU A 305 -8.65 13.09 15.02
N ASN A 306 -7.91 11.98 15.03
CA ASN A 306 -6.92 11.71 14.01
C ASN A 306 -7.61 11.80 12.62
N PRO A 307 -7.14 12.68 11.71
CA PRO A 307 -7.76 12.86 10.39
C PRO A 307 -7.76 11.61 9.52
N GLU A 308 -7.07 10.53 9.91
CA GLU A 308 -7.08 9.25 9.22
C GLU A 308 -8.04 8.22 9.86
N LEU A 309 -8.54 8.51 11.06
CA LEU A 309 -9.46 7.66 11.85
C LEU A 309 -10.88 8.25 11.92
N SER A 310 -11.01 9.55 11.71
CA SER A 310 -12.27 10.29 11.76
C SER A 310 -13.19 9.89 10.58
N PRO A 311 -14.49 9.64 10.78
CA PRO A 311 -15.47 9.43 9.70
C PRO A 311 -15.45 10.52 8.61
N GLY A 312 -15.14 11.75 9.00
CA GLY A 312 -14.96 12.92 8.14
C GLY A 312 -13.86 12.80 7.11
N SER A 313 -12.85 12.01 7.47
CA SER A 313 -11.71 11.76 6.61
C SER A 313 -12.13 11.19 5.27
N PHE A 314 -13.13 10.31 5.21
CA PHE A 314 -13.47 9.63 3.96
C PHE A 314 -14.07 10.57 2.90
N LEU A 315 -14.73 11.66 3.32
CA LEU A 315 -15.17 12.71 2.40
C LEU A 315 -14.01 13.55 1.86
N PHE A 316 -12.99 13.79 2.68
CA PHE A 316 -11.94 14.79 2.42
C PHE A 316 -10.54 14.21 2.16
N ASN A 317 -10.35 12.89 2.29
CA ASN A 317 -9.05 12.25 2.20
C ASN A 317 -8.43 12.40 0.81
N SER A 318 -9.24 12.49 -0.24
CA SER A 318 -8.75 12.78 -1.59
C SER A 318 -8.14 14.18 -1.75
N TYR A 319 -8.17 15.03 -0.73
CA TYR A 319 -7.44 16.29 -0.68
C TYR A 319 -6.08 16.18 0.02
N ASN A 320 -5.83 15.08 0.73
CA ASN A 320 -4.54 14.83 1.37
C ASN A 320 -3.53 14.37 0.32
N LEU A 321 -2.28 14.83 0.47
CA LEU A 321 -1.22 14.68 -0.53
C LEU A 321 -1.02 13.21 -0.95
N ASP A 322 -1.08 12.28 0.00
CA ASP A 322 -0.80 10.86 -0.21
C ASP A 322 -2.06 10.02 -0.54
N TRP A 323 -3.24 10.63 -0.65
CA TRP A 323 -4.48 9.96 -1.08
C TRP A 323 -5.20 10.64 -2.22
N GLN A 324 -4.74 11.81 -2.67
CA GLN A 324 -5.31 12.48 -3.82
C GLN A 324 -5.02 11.71 -5.12
N PRO A 325 -5.99 11.63 -6.04
CA PRO A 325 -5.75 11.12 -7.39
C PRO A 325 -4.70 11.96 -8.15
N ALA A 326 -3.89 11.38 -9.03
CA ALA A 326 -3.91 9.98 -9.44
C ALA A 326 -3.10 9.08 -8.48
N LEU A 327 -3.70 7.95 -8.09
CA LEU A 327 -3.03 6.87 -7.38
C LEU A 327 -2.80 5.69 -8.32
N MET A 328 -1.87 4.83 -7.95
CA MET A 328 -1.45 3.67 -8.74
C MET A 328 -1.38 2.41 -7.88
N GLN A 329 -1.42 1.26 -8.53
CA GLN A 329 -1.03 -0.03 -7.95
C GLN A 329 -0.22 -0.83 -8.99
N PRO A 330 0.61 -1.81 -8.59
CA PRO A 330 1.17 -2.74 -9.54
C PRO A 330 0.12 -3.70 -10.09
N VAL A 331 0.19 -3.98 -11.39
CA VAL A 331 -0.65 -5.00 -12.03
C VAL A 331 -0.36 -6.35 -11.39
N GLY A 332 -1.39 -6.99 -10.84
CA GLY A 332 -1.31 -8.31 -10.21
C GLY A 332 -0.90 -8.32 -8.72
N GLY A 333 -0.90 -7.16 -8.06
CA GLY A 333 -0.71 -7.05 -6.61
C GLY A 333 0.50 -6.25 -6.17
N MET A 334 0.45 -5.67 -4.97
CA MET A 334 1.49 -4.77 -4.48
C MET A 334 2.86 -5.43 -4.26
N ASP A 335 2.86 -6.72 -3.94
CA ASP A 335 4.05 -7.52 -3.75
C ASP A 335 4.89 -7.74 -5.03
N ARG A 336 4.31 -7.49 -6.21
CA ARG A 336 5.01 -7.54 -7.51
C ARG A 336 6.29 -6.69 -7.52
N ILE A 337 6.36 -5.64 -6.69
CA ILE A 337 7.53 -4.79 -6.53
C ILE A 337 8.72 -5.59 -6.00
N TRP A 338 8.58 -6.23 -4.84
CA TRP A 338 9.68 -7.00 -4.27
C TRP A 338 9.90 -8.32 -5.00
N GLN A 339 8.85 -8.91 -5.59
CA GLN A 339 9.01 -10.08 -6.44
C GLN A 339 9.90 -9.77 -7.64
N GLN A 340 9.73 -8.61 -8.28
CA GLN A 340 10.63 -8.21 -9.36
C GLN A 340 12.03 -7.86 -8.89
N LEU A 341 12.20 -7.32 -7.67
CA LEU A 341 13.53 -7.14 -7.09
C LEU A 341 14.27 -8.48 -7.01
N LEU A 342 13.63 -9.55 -6.51
CA LEU A 342 14.24 -10.89 -6.42
C LEU A 342 14.77 -11.38 -7.77
N LEU A 343 14.07 -11.05 -8.86
CA LEU A 343 14.40 -11.48 -10.23
C LEU A 343 15.46 -10.61 -10.90
N GLN A 344 15.89 -9.49 -10.32
CA GLN A 344 16.93 -8.65 -10.95
C GLN A 344 18.29 -9.36 -10.96
N ASN A 345 19.00 -9.26 -12.08
CA ASN A 345 20.40 -9.67 -12.16
C ASN A 345 21.27 -8.77 -11.29
N VAL A 346 22.27 -9.39 -10.67
CA VAL A 346 23.35 -8.71 -9.94
C VAL A 346 24.70 -9.32 -10.36
N GLN A 347 25.80 -8.81 -9.84
CA GLN A 347 27.12 -9.36 -10.18
C GLN A 347 27.29 -10.77 -9.61
N ASP A 348 27.89 -11.66 -10.39
CA ASP A 348 28.13 -13.05 -9.97
C ASP A 348 29.10 -13.16 -8.78
N THR A 349 29.85 -12.09 -8.48
CA THR A 349 30.74 -11.99 -7.31
C THR A 349 30.04 -11.52 -6.04
N SER A 350 28.77 -11.11 -6.12
CA SER A 350 28.01 -10.57 -4.99
C SER A 350 27.59 -11.57 -3.92
N PRO A 351 27.35 -12.87 -4.19
CA PRO A 351 27.04 -13.80 -3.10
C PRO A 351 28.19 -13.87 -2.09
N MET A 352 27.86 -13.74 -0.81
CA MET A 352 28.86 -13.86 0.27
C MET A 352 29.24 -15.32 0.54
N PHE A 353 28.25 -16.20 0.58
CA PHE A 353 28.44 -17.63 0.86
C PHE A 353 28.31 -18.43 -0.44
N GLU A 354 29.06 -19.53 -0.53
CA GLU A 354 28.92 -20.47 -1.63
C GLU A 354 27.56 -21.15 -1.52
N HIS A 355 26.62 -20.77 -2.38
CA HIS A 355 25.33 -21.43 -2.52
C HIS A 355 25.13 -21.95 -3.94
N LEU A 356 24.23 -22.95 -4.03
CA LEU A 356 23.96 -23.85 -5.16
C LEU A 356 24.40 -23.29 -6.51
N PRO A 357 25.12 -24.04 -7.35
CA PRO A 357 25.60 -23.54 -8.63
C PRO A 357 24.43 -22.90 -9.39
N VAL A 358 24.48 -21.57 -9.51
CA VAL A 358 23.49 -20.73 -10.19
C VAL A 358 23.44 -21.04 -11.70
N GLY A 359 24.15 -22.08 -12.13
CA GLY A 359 24.24 -22.58 -13.48
C GLY A 359 24.61 -21.47 -14.45
N SER A 360 23.97 -21.46 -15.61
CA SER A 360 24.14 -20.45 -16.64
C SER A 360 23.19 -19.26 -16.52
N ARG A 361 22.32 -19.19 -15.50
CA ARG A 361 21.27 -18.14 -15.41
C ARG A 361 21.73 -16.81 -14.81
N GLY A 362 22.95 -16.77 -14.27
CA GLY A 362 23.52 -15.63 -13.55
C GLY A 362 22.90 -15.45 -12.16
N THR A 363 23.61 -14.74 -11.29
CA THR A 363 23.16 -14.42 -9.93
C THR A 363 22.04 -13.39 -9.95
N ARG A 364 21.01 -13.63 -9.13
CA ARG A 364 19.89 -12.72 -8.90
C ARG A 364 19.87 -12.22 -7.46
N VAL A 365 19.12 -11.16 -7.19
CA VAL A 365 18.94 -10.64 -5.82
C VAL A 365 18.39 -11.72 -4.89
N GLY A 366 17.44 -12.54 -5.35
CA GLY A 366 16.87 -13.60 -4.53
C GLY A 366 17.88 -14.68 -4.11
N ASP A 367 18.97 -14.87 -4.86
CA ASP A 367 20.04 -15.81 -4.50
C ASP A 367 20.89 -15.31 -3.32
N LEU A 368 20.75 -14.02 -2.97
CA LEU A 368 21.42 -13.40 -1.83
C LEU A 368 20.63 -13.58 -0.53
N VAL A 369 19.41 -14.15 -0.58
CA VAL A 369 18.47 -14.19 0.54
C VAL A 369 18.41 -15.56 1.21
N TYR A 370 18.47 -15.55 2.54
CA TYR A 370 18.46 -16.71 3.42
C TYR A 370 17.21 -16.64 4.30
N LEU A 371 16.14 -17.33 3.88
CA LEU A 371 14.87 -17.44 4.63
C LEU A 371 15.03 -18.30 5.89
N ASN A 372 14.08 -18.17 6.83
CA ASN A 372 14.10 -18.84 8.15
C ASN A 372 15.39 -18.60 8.96
N THR A 373 16.13 -17.54 8.66
CA THR A 373 17.40 -17.23 9.32
C THR A 373 17.19 -16.11 10.34
N HIS A 374 17.23 -16.48 11.61
CA HIS A 374 17.06 -15.56 12.72
C HIS A 374 18.40 -14.91 13.08
N VAL A 375 18.39 -13.58 13.20
CA VAL A 375 19.51 -12.84 13.79
C VAL A 375 19.26 -12.75 15.29
N THR A 376 20.16 -13.33 16.08
CA THR A 376 20.00 -13.39 17.54
C THR A 376 20.82 -12.33 18.27
N ARG A 377 21.90 -11.84 17.64
CA ARG A 377 22.71 -10.75 18.19
C ARG A 377 23.46 -9.99 17.09
N ILE A 378 23.64 -8.69 17.27
CA ILE A 378 24.43 -7.82 16.40
C ILE A 378 25.48 -7.10 17.23
N VAL A 379 26.76 -7.25 16.88
CA VAL A 379 27.87 -6.53 17.53
C VAL A 379 28.55 -5.66 16.49
N ALA A 380 28.37 -4.34 16.59
CA ALA A 380 28.99 -3.37 15.70
C ALA A 380 30.11 -2.60 16.43
N ASN A 381 31.21 -2.33 15.73
CA ASN A 381 32.34 -1.53 16.19
C ASN A 381 33.00 -0.83 14.99
N GLU A 382 34.01 0.02 15.21
CA GLU A 382 34.68 0.75 14.13
C GLU A 382 35.30 -0.16 13.06
N GLY A 383 35.64 -1.41 13.41
CA GLY A 383 36.25 -2.38 12.51
C GLY A 383 35.26 -3.21 11.67
N GLY A 384 33.95 -3.11 11.92
CA GLY A 384 32.92 -3.87 11.21
C GLY A 384 31.74 -4.29 12.10
N VAL A 385 30.94 -5.21 11.56
CA VAL A 385 29.75 -5.75 12.25
C VAL A 385 29.80 -7.28 12.27
N THR A 386 29.57 -7.88 13.43
CA THR A 386 29.38 -9.32 13.57
C THR A 386 27.91 -9.61 13.81
N VAL A 387 27.35 -10.56 13.07
CA VAL A 387 25.95 -10.98 13.16
C VAL A 387 25.90 -12.44 13.61
N GLU A 388 25.21 -12.70 14.71
CA GLU A 388 24.96 -14.06 15.21
C GLU A 388 23.66 -14.61 14.61
N LEU A 389 23.73 -15.81 14.04
CA LEU A 389 22.68 -16.42 13.22
C LEU A 389 22.24 -17.77 13.77
N GLU A 390 20.93 -18.02 13.70
CA GLU A 390 20.29 -19.30 14.00
C GLU A 390 19.25 -19.69 12.95
N GLY A 391 19.00 -20.99 12.83
CA GLY A 391 17.98 -21.54 11.95
C GLY A 391 18.49 -21.78 10.54
N GLY A 392 17.79 -21.22 9.56
CA GLY A 392 18.01 -21.42 8.13
C GLY A 392 17.13 -22.54 7.55
N ASN A 393 17.33 -22.79 6.26
CA ASN A 393 16.58 -23.80 5.50
C ASN A 393 17.55 -24.78 4.80
N GLN A 394 17.04 -25.57 3.86
CA GLN A 394 17.85 -26.57 3.16
C GLN A 394 19.07 -25.97 2.42
N SER A 395 19.06 -24.68 2.08
CA SER A 395 20.17 -24.02 1.38
C SER A 395 21.30 -23.63 2.33
N ALA A 396 20.98 -23.18 3.54
CA ALA A 396 21.94 -22.80 4.59
C ALA A 396 21.33 -23.04 5.97
N SER A 397 22.12 -23.62 6.87
CA SER A 397 21.74 -23.79 8.28
C SER A 397 22.78 -23.15 9.18
N TRP A 398 22.30 -22.45 10.20
CA TRP A 398 23.08 -21.66 11.14
C TRP A 398 22.83 -22.17 12.55
N SER A 399 23.89 -22.40 13.32
CA SER A 399 23.79 -22.89 14.70
C SER A 399 24.70 -22.05 15.59
N GLY A 400 24.20 -20.89 16.05
CA GLY A 400 24.99 -19.95 16.84
C GLY A 400 26.19 -19.40 16.07
N SER A 401 26.06 -19.27 14.75
CA SER A 401 27.15 -18.85 13.87
C SER A 401 27.36 -17.35 13.99
N ALA A 402 28.55 -16.90 14.39
CA ALA A 402 28.95 -15.50 14.36
C ALA A 402 29.66 -15.18 13.05
N VAL A 403 29.06 -14.35 12.20
CA VAL A 403 29.60 -14.01 10.88
C VAL A 403 30.03 -12.55 10.82
N PRO A 404 31.28 -12.23 10.45
CA PRO A 404 31.76 -10.86 10.32
C PRO A 404 31.42 -10.25 8.95
N PHE A 405 31.14 -8.95 8.97
CA PHE A 405 30.85 -8.10 7.81
C PHE A 405 31.55 -6.74 7.94
N ASP A 406 31.85 -6.09 6.81
CA ASP A 406 32.33 -4.71 6.83
C ASP A 406 31.20 -3.74 7.20
N PHE A 407 29.98 -3.97 6.72
CA PHE A 407 28.81 -3.13 6.96
C PHE A 407 27.56 -3.94 7.30
N CYS A 408 26.60 -3.32 7.97
CA CYS A 408 25.28 -3.89 8.21
C CYS A 408 24.18 -2.84 7.98
N VAL A 409 23.11 -3.25 7.28
CA VAL A 409 21.87 -2.49 7.17
C VAL A 409 20.74 -3.31 7.78
N SER A 410 20.25 -2.90 8.95
CA SER A 410 19.07 -3.51 9.56
C SER A 410 17.80 -2.91 8.98
N THR A 411 16.83 -3.76 8.62
CA THR A 411 15.47 -3.33 8.24
C THR A 411 14.39 -3.76 9.22
N MET A 412 14.83 -4.24 10.38
CA MET A 412 13.95 -4.63 11.47
C MET A 412 13.23 -3.42 12.06
N ALA A 413 12.05 -3.66 12.59
CA ALA A 413 11.38 -2.70 13.44
C ALA A 413 12.28 -2.32 14.64
N PRO A 414 12.36 -1.04 15.05
CA PRO A 414 13.15 -0.61 16.21
C PRO A 414 12.99 -1.49 17.46
N SER A 415 11.76 -1.92 17.80
CA SER A 415 11.50 -2.75 18.99
C SER A 415 12.13 -4.14 18.90
N LEU A 416 12.17 -4.74 17.70
CA LEU A 416 12.82 -6.02 17.47
C LEU A 416 14.34 -5.86 17.48
N LEU A 417 14.85 -4.75 16.93
CA LEU A 417 16.27 -4.44 16.90
C LEU A 417 16.84 -4.19 18.31
N ASN A 418 16.11 -3.46 19.17
CA ASN A 418 16.56 -3.16 20.54
C ASN A 418 16.86 -4.44 21.35
N GLY A 419 16.12 -5.53 21.08
CA GLY A 419 16.31 -6.81 21.78
C GLY A 419 17.59 -7.56 21.42
N ILE A 420 18.26 -7.23 20.30
CA ILE A 420 19.39 -8.02 19.78
C ILE A 420 20.64 -7.18 19.47
N LEU A 421 20.54 -5.86 19.42
CA LEU A 421 21.67 -4.98 19.13
C LEU A 421 22.53 -4.76 20.38
N ASP A 422 23.82 -5.07 20.26
CA ASP A 422 24.80 -4.75 21.30
C ASP A 422 24.96 -3.23 21.45
N ARG A 423 24.92 -2.78 22.70
CA ARG A 423 24.80 -1.36 23.05
C ARG A 423 26.15 -0.65 23.15
N GLU A 424 27.26 -1.37 23.30
CA GLU A 424 28.54 -0.80 23.76
C GLU A 424 29.07 0.34 22.87
N ASN A 425 28.93 0.21 21.55
CA ASN A 425 29.49 1.16 20.58
C ASN A 425 28.42 1.99 19.84
N MET A 426 27.17 1.95 20.27
CA MET A 426 26.09 2.70 19.63
C MET A 426 25.93 4.10 20.23
N PRO A 427 25.52 5.12 19.43
CA PRO A 427 25.19 6.45 19.97
C PRO A 427 24.12 6.34 21.07
N ALA A 428 24.30 7.09 22.16
CA ALA A 428 23.37 7.07 23.29
C ALA A 428 21.97 7.54 22.88
N GLU A 429 21.91 8.54 22.00
CA GLU A 429 20.68 9.07 21.40
C GLU A 429 19.93 7.99 20.61
N PHE A 430 20.65 7.22 19.78
CA PHE A 430 20.07 6.12 19.02
C PHE A 430 19.46 5.05 19.93
N LEU A 431 20.20 4.65 20.97
CA LEU A 431 19.72 3.68 21.95
C LEU A 431 18.51 4.19 22.73
N ALA A 432 18.44 5.49 23.04
CA ALA A 432 17.27 6.09 23.68
C ALA A 432 16.04 6.06 22.76
N GLY A 433 16.23 6.33 21.47
CA GLY A 433 15.19 6.18 20.47
C GLY A 433 14.68 4.74 20.33
N LEU A 434 15.58 3.76 20.27
CA LEU A 434 15.22 2.34 20.21
C LEU A 434 14.40 1.90 21.43
N GLU A 435 14.79 2.38 22.61
CA GLU A 435 14.06 2.11 23.85
C GLU A 435 12.65 2.73 23.80
N ALA A 436 12.51 3.97 23.32
CA ALA A 436 11.22 4.62 23.19
C ALA A 436 10.22 3.83 22.33
N PHE A 437 10.69 3.26 21.19
CA PHE A 437 9.87 2.37 20.36
C PHE A 437 9.61 0.98 20.98
N SER A 438 10.41 0.56 21.98
CA SER A 438 10.28 -0.76 22.62
C SER A 438 9.28 -0.74 23.78
N VAL A 439 9.15 0.40 24.47
CA VAL A 439 8.19 0.60 25.57
C VAL A 439 6.74 0.55 25.08
N THR A 440 6.51 0.76 23.78
CA THR A 440 5.21 1.05 23.21
C THR A 440 4.63 -0.10 22.39
N GLY A 441 4.80 -1.33 22.88
CA GLY A 441 4.34 -2.57 22.24
C GLY A 441 3.38 -3.44 23.07
N GLU A 442 3.02 -3.03 24.29
CA GLU A 442 2.06 -3.75 25.13
C GLU A 442 0.64 -3.19 24.94
N TRP A 443 -0.12 -3.81 24.04
CA TRP A 443 -1.53 -3.49 23.76
C TRP A 443 -2.43 -3.90 24.94
N ASN A 444 -2.31 -3.22 26.07
CA ASN A 444 -3.21 -3.45 27.19
C ASN A 444 -4.64 -3.12 26.73
N GLN A 445 -5.53 -4.10 26.88
CA GLN A 445 -6.94 -4.10 26.46
C GLN A 445 -7.80 -3.02 27.15
N PHE A 446 -7.17 -2.07 27.85
CA PHE A 446 -7.78 -1.01 28.63
C PHE A 446 -7.02 0.29 28.38
N ALA A 447 -7.34 0.99 27.29
CA ALA A 447 -7.12 2.43 27.27
C ALA A 447 -7.91 3.04 28.47
N PRO A 448 -7.33 3.99 29.21
CA PRO A 448 -8.10 4.75 30.18
C PRO A 448 -9.31 5.37 29.47
N GLN A 449 -10.50 5.17 30.04
CA GLN A 449 -11.76 5.72 29.55
C GLN A 449 -11.58 7.22 29.22
N GLY A 450 -11.69 7.57 27.93
CA GLY A 450 -11.58 8.96 27.45
C GLY A 450 -10.44 9.26 26.47
N LYS A 451 -9.58 8.29 26.11
CA LYS A 451 -8.73 8.36 24.89
C LYS A 451 -9.23 7.33 23.87
N THR A 452 -9.51 7.76 22.64
CA THR A 452 -10.12 6.94 21.58
C THR A 452 -9.13 6.11 20.75
N ASP A 453 -7.82 6.16 21.05
CA ASP A 453 -6.81 5.35 20.38
C ASP A 453 -5.84 4.70 21.38
N PRO A 454 -5.86 3.37 21.55
CA PRO A 454 -4.92 2.56 22.33
C PRO A 454 -3.65 2.18 21.54
N THR A 455 -3.29 2.89 20.46
CA THR A 455 -1.95 2.86 19.84
C THR A 455 -0.93 3.21 20.92
N PRO A 456 -0.14 2.27 21.48
CA PRO A 456 0.92 2.61 22.37
C PRO A 456 1.93 3.39 21.53
N ASP A 457 2.27 4.58 22.01
CA ASP A 457 2.98 5.64 21.32
C ASP A 457 4.04 5.12 20.33
N LEU A 458 3.90 5.36 19.03
CA LEU A 458 4.86 5.04 17.95
C LEU A 458 4.60 3.78 17.09
N TRP A 459 3.70 2.85 17.45
CA TRP A 459 3.28 1.74 16.55
C TRP A 459 1.79 1.71 16.31
N THR A 460 1.36 1.54 15.06
CA THR A 460 -0.05 1.47 14.66
C THR A 460 -0.43 0.01 14.36
N PRO A 461 -1.44 -0.57 15.03
CA PRO A 461 -1.96 -1.89 14.69
C PRO A 461 -2.84 -1.77 13.43
N ALA A 462 -2.96 -2.85 12.66
CA ALA A 462 -3.75 -2.84 11.44
C ALA A 462 -4.29 -4.24 11.14
N ILE A 463 -5.54 -4.31 10.70
CA ILE A 463 -6.18 -5.56 10.31
C ILE A 463 -6.95 -5.37 9.01
N LYS A 464 -6.83 -6.34 8.10
CA LYS A 464 -7.69 -6.44 6.92
C LYS A 464 -8.43 -7.76 6.92
N VAL A 465 -9.63 -7.73 6.39
CA VAL A 465 -10.38 -8.93 6.01
C VAL A 465 -10.69 -8.82 4.52
N GLY A 466 -10.51 -9.90 3.77
CA GLY A 466 -10.89 -9.97 2.37
C GLY A 466 -11.77 -11.17 2.09
N TRP A 467 -12.67 -11.03 1.13
CA TRP A 467 -13.57 -12.10 0.68
C TRP A 467 -13.84 -12.00 -0.82
N GLN A 468 -14.19 -13.15 -1.40
CA GLN A 468 -14.54 -13.26 -2.81
C GLN A 468 -16.05 -13.10 -3.02
N GLY A 469 -16.44 -12.21 -3.93
CA GLY A 469 -17.80 -12.13 -4.45
C GLY A 469 -18.11 -13.27 -5.42
N LYS A 470 -19.31 -13.83 -5.36
CA LYS A 470 -19.86 -14.80 -6.33
C LYS A 470 -20.13 -14.15 -7.69
N ASN A 471 -20.38 -12.84 -7.64
CA ASN A 471 -20.54 -11.93 -8.74
C ASN A 471 -19.91 -10.59 -8.35
N ARG A 472 -19.96 -9.61 -9.25
CA ARG A 472 -19.57 -8.22 -8.97
C ARG A 472 -20.81 -7.33 -8.90
N PHE A 473 -21.73 -7.63 -7.97
CA PHE A 473 -22.97 -6.86 -7.77
C PHE A 473 -22.69 -5.35 -7.61
N TRP A 474 -21.57 -5.00 -6.96
CA TRP A 474 -21.15 -3.61 -6.81
C TRP A 474 -20.97 -2.90 -8.15
N GLU A 475 -20.56 -3.60 -9.22
CA GLU A 475 -20.46 -3.01 -10.57
C GLU A 475 -21.78 -3.04 -11.34
N THR A 476 -22.53 -4.14 -11.23
CA THR A 476 -23.72 -4.39 -12.05
C THR A 476 -24.99 -3.74 -11.51
N ASP A 477 -25.10 -3.65 -10.19
CA ASP A 477 -26.31 -3.25 -9.48
C ASP A 477 -26.10 -1.87 -8.82
N ASP A 478 -24.90 -1.60 -8.30
CA ASP A 478 -24.58 -0.33 -7.59
C ASP A 478 -23.73 0.67 -8.39
N GLU A 479 -23.27 0.30 -9.59
CA GLU A 479 -22.44 1.14 -10.48
C GLU A 479 -21.12 1.63 -9.85
N ILE A 480 -20.54 0.83 -8.97
CA ILE A 480 -19.27 1.07 -8.29
C ILE A 480 -18.14 0.33 -9.02
N TYR A 481 -17.22 1.10 -9.61
CA TYR A 481 -16.00 0.60 -10.25
C TYR A 481 -14.78 1.11 -9.48
N GLY A 482 -14.25 0.28 -8.58
CA GLY A 482 -13.21 0.67 -7.63
C GLY A 482 -13.69 1.64 -6.53
N GLY A 483 -12.75 2.21 -5.79
CA GLY A 483 -13.05 3.14 -4.70
C GLY A 483 -13.30 2.46 -3.36
N ILE A 484 -13.75 3.26 -2.39
CA ILE A 484 -13.92 2.84 -0.99
C ILE A 484 -15.27 3.33 -0.49
N SER A 485 -16.08 2.42 0.06
CA SER A 485 -17.30 2.76 0.81
C SER A 485 -17.02 2.69 2.30
N TRP A 486 -17.77 3.47 3.07
CA TRP A 486 -17.51 3.69 4.50
C TRP A 486 -18.76 3.48 5.36
N THR A 487 -18.57 2.92 6.55
CA THR A 487 -19.62 2.72 7.55
C THR A 487 -19.11 3.02 8.96
N ASP A 488 -20.00 3.40 9.89
CA ASP A 488 -19.68 3.50 11.32
C ASP A 488 -19.69 2.14 12.05
N ASP A 489 -19.90 1.05 11.32
CA ASP A 489 -19.74 -0.32 11.80
C ASP A 489 -18.26 -0.69 12.05
N ILE A 490 -18.02 -1.78 12.79
CA ILE A 490 -16.69 -2.28 13.11
C ILE A 490 -15.84 -2.55 11.86
N ILE A 491 -16.43 -2.90 10.71
CA ILE A 491 -15.66 -3.13 9.48
C ILE A 491 -15.02 -1.86 8.93
N SER A 492 -15.57 -0.69 9.31
CA SER A 492 -15.24 0.69 8.92
C SER A 492 -15.31 1.02 7.42
N GLN A 493 -14.90 0.12 6.54
CA GLN A 493 -14.79 0.39 5.11
C GLN A 493 -14.70 -0.89 4.27
N ILE A 494 -15.19 -0.81 3.03
CA ILE A 494 -15.05 -1.81 1.99
C ILE A 494 -14.31 -1.19 0.80
N TRP A 495 -13.26 -1.86 0.32
CA TRP A 495 -12.52 -1.46 -0.88
C TRP A 495 -12.90 -2.38 -2.04
N TYR A 496 -13.27 -1.77 -3.16
CA TYR A 496 -13.57 -2.48 -4.38
C TYR A 496 -12.31 -2.60 -5.24
N PRO A 497 -12.13 -3.73 -5.94
CA PRO A 497 -10.99 -3.93 -6.83
C PRO A 497 -10.91 -2.82 -7.90
N SER A 498 -9.69 -2.35 -8.18
CA SER A 498 -9.40 -1.37 -9.24
C SER A 498 -9.03 -2.05 -10.56
N GLU A 499 -9.03 -3.37 -10.55
CA GLU A 499 -8.65 -4.26 -11.63
C GLU A 499 -9.82 -5.14 -12.11
N ASP A 500 -9.66 -5.74 -13.29
CA ASP A 500 -10.58 -6.70 -13.90
C ASP A 500 -12.05 -6.24 -13.91
N PHE A 501 -12.29 -4.96 -14.26
CA PHE A 501 -13.64 -4.44 -14.43
C PHE A 501 -14.46 -5.31 -15.39
N THR A 502 -15.74 -5.51 -15.06
CA THR A 502 -16.70 -6.36 -15.79
C THR A 502 -16.42 -7.87 -15.73
N ALA A 503 -15.46 -8.32 -14.92
CA ALA A 503 -15.27 -9.74 -14.65
C ALA A 503 -16.49 -10.36 -13.94
N HIS A 504 -16.61 -11.69 -13.96
CA HIS A 504 -17.74 -12.37 -13.31
C HIS A 504 -17.55 -12.56 -11.79
N THR A 505 -16.37 -12.27 -11.24
CA THR A 505 -16.03 -12.43 -9.81
C THR A 505 -14.96 -11.40 -9.43
N GLY A 506 -14.70 -11.21 -8.14
CA GLY A 506 -13.62 -10.35 -7.65
C GLY A 506 -13.38 -10.53 -6.15
N VAL A 507 -12.25 -10.00 -5.68
CA VAL A 507 -11.91 -9.97 -4.25
C VAL A 507 -12.12 -8.55 -3.73
N LEU A 508 -12.84 -8.40 -2.63
CA LEU A 508 -12.96 -7.12 -1.94
C LEU A 508 -12.04 -7.11 -0.72
N THR A 509 -11.49 -5.93 -0.37
CA THR A 509 -11.05 -5.71 1.01
C THR A 509 -12.29 -5.35 1.79
N GLY A 510 -12.78 -6.31 2.53
CA GLY A 510 -14.07 -6.25 3.17
C GLY A 510 -14.10 -5.55 4.53
N ALA A 511 -12.96 -5.45 5.18
CA ALA A 511 -12.77 -4.60 6.32
C ALA A 511 -11.32 -4.12 6.32
N TYR A 512 -11.09 -2.89 6.75
CA TYR A 512 -9.74 -2.40 7.01
C TYR A 512 -9.74 -1.46 8.19
N ASN A 513 -9.17 -1.91 9.30
CA ASN A 513 -9.06 -1.12 10.52
C ASN A 513 -7.60 -0.84 10.84
N ARG A 514 -7.41 0.20 11.64
CA ARG A 514 -6.14 0.61 12.22
C ARG A 514 -6.36 1.20 13.61
N GLY A 515 -5.30 1.38 14.39
CA GLY A 515 -5.39 1.93 15.75
C GLY A 515 -6.32 1.10 16.64
N GLY A 516 -7.04 1.76 17.54
CA GLY A 516 -8.00 1.09 18.43
C GLY A 516 -9.00 0.16 17.75
N GLY A 517 -9.55 0.55 16.61
CA GLY A 517 -10.47 -0.31 15.85
C GLY A 517 -9.80 -1.61 15.38
N ALA A 518 -8.50 -1.58 15.04
CA ALA A 518 -7.78 -2.80 14.70
C ALA A 518 -7.49 -3.69 15.91
N VAL A 519 -7.22 -3.10 17.08
CA VAL A 519 -7.05 -3.87 18.33
C VAL A 519 -8.35 -4.57 18.69
N GLU A 520 -9.47 -3.84 18.67
CA GLU A 520 -10.80 -4.38 18.95
C GLU A 520 -11.16 -5.49 17.97
N PHE A 521 -10.99 -5.24 16.66
CA PHE A 521 -11.42 -6.20 15.66
C PHE A 521 -10.52 -7.45 15.61
N ALA A 522 -9.21 -7.29 15.81
CA ALA A 522 -8.29 -8.41 15.89
C ALA A 522 -8.46 -9.28 17.14
N ALA A 523 -9.16 -8.82 18.18
CA ALA A 523 -9.50 -9.65 19.33
C ALA A 523 -10.52 -10.77 19.00
N ARG A 524 -11.19 -10.67 17.84
CA ARG A 524 -12.13 -11.69 17.34
C ARG A 524 -11.38 -12.79 16.59
N ASP A 525 -11.94 -13.99 16.56
CA ASP A 525 -11.41 -15.09 15.74
C ASP A 525 -11.70 -14.89 14.24
N GLN A 526 -11.05 -15.69 13.39
CA GLN A 526 -11.13 -15.56 11.94
C GLN A 526 -12.56 -15.67 11.42
N GLN A 527 -13.32 -16.64 11.91
CA GLN A 527 -14.69 -16.88 11.47
C GLN A 527 -15.58 -15.68 11.81
N THR A 528 -15.42 -15.13 13.02
CA THR A 528 -16.15 -13.96 13.48
C THR A 528 -15.79 -12.74 12.62
N ARG A 529 -14.49 -12.47 12.40
CA ARG A 529 -14.01 -11.38 11.53
C ARG A 529 -14.62 -11.45 10.12
N ILE A 530 -14.67 -12.64 9.52
CA ILE A 530 -15.28 -12.84 8.19
C ILE A 530 -16.80 -12.59 8.25
N SER A 531 -17.49 -13.13 9.25
CA SER A 531 -18.94 -12.96 9.38
C SER A 531 -19.35 -11.51 9.65
N ASP A 532 -18.63 -10.79 10.52
CA ASP A 532 -18.85 -9.36 10.76
C ASP A 532 -18.63 -8.57 9.49
N GLY A 533 -17.61 -8.95 8.73
CA GLY A 533 -17.35 -8.45 7.41
C GLY A 533 -18.54 -8.51 6.45
N ILE A 534 -19.14 -9.68 6.33
CA ILE A 534 -20.30 -9.93 5.47
C ILE A 534 -21.56 -9.23 6.01
N ASN A 535 -21.72 -9.14 7.33
CA ASN A 535 -22.83 -8.40 7.95
C ASN A 535 -22.70 -6.89 7.69
N GLY A 536 -21.50 -6.34 7.83
CA GLY A 536 -21.20 -4.93 7.54
C GLY A 536 -21.35 -4.61 6.05
N LEU A 537 -21.07 -5.57 5.16
CA LEU A 537 -21.44 -5.44 3.74
C LEU A 537 -22.93 -5.17 3.58
N GLY A 538 -23.80 -5.88 4.30
CA GLY A 538 -25.26 -5.68 4.24
C GLY A 538 -25.73 -4.28 4.66
N LEU A 539 -24.94 -3.54 5.44
CA LEU A 539 -25.22 -2.14 5.77
C LEU A 539 -24.97 -1.22 4.57
N LEU A 540 -23.92 -1.50 3.79
CA LEU A 540 -23.55 -0.73 2.61
C LEU A 540 -24.33 -1.15 1.37
N HIS A 541 -24.67 -2.44 1.28
CA HIS A 541 -25.28 -3.12 0.13
C HIS A 541 -26.40 -4.06 0.58
N PRO A 542 -27.56 -3.53 1.03
CA PRO A 542 -28.62 -4.35 1.59
C PRO A 542 -29.12 -5.42 0.61
N GLY A 543 -29.06 -6.69 1.02
CA GLY A 543 -29.50 -7.85 0.22
C GLY A 543 -28.39 -8.61 -0.51
N HIS A 544 -27.16 -8.10 -0.51
CA HIS A 544 -26.01 -8.71 -1.19
C HIS A 544 -25.11 -9.56 -0.28
N GLU A 545 -25.48 -9.78 0.98
CA GLU A 545 -24.73 -10.65 1.90
C GLU A 545 -24.63 -12.08 1.34
N GLY A 546 -25.68 -12.52 0.64
CA GLY A 546 -25.74 -13.81 -0.04
C GLY A 546 -24.84 -13.93 -1.29
N ASP A 547 -24.35 -12.80 -1.81
CA ASP A 547 -23.49 -12.75 -3.00
C ASP A 547 -22.00 -12.92 -2.68
N ILE A 548 -21.64 -13.16 -1.41
CA ILE A 548 -20.27 -13.45 -0.99
C ILE A 548 -20.08 -14.94 -0.70
N TYR A 549 -18.89 -15.46 -0.99
CA TYR A 549 -18.46 -16.78 -0.52
C TYR A 549 -17.98 -16.70 0.94
N VAL A 550 -18.77 -17.23 1.87
CA VAL A 550 -18.44 -17.24 3.31
C VAL A 550 -17.18 -18.07 3.61
N ASP A 551 -16.96 -19.15 2.85
CA ASP A 551 -15.84 -20.07 2.97
C ASP A 551 -14.58 -19.62 2.20
N ARG A 552 -14.64 -18.46 1.54
CA ARG A 552 -13.53 -17.85 0.81
C ARG A 552 -13.21 -16.47 1.36
N GLY A 553 -12.92 -16.44 2.65
CA GLY A 553 -12.46 -15.27 3.39
C GLY A 553 -11.07 -15.46 3.99
N LEU A 554 -10.36 -14.35 4.22
CA LEU A 554 -9.00 -14.32 4.74
C LEU A 554 -8.79 -13.10 5.64
N THR A 555 -8.12 -13.22 6.79
CA THR A 555 -7.97 -12.11 7.77
C THR A 555 -6.52 -11.94 8.23
N ILE A 556 -5.90 -10.78 8.01
CA ILE A 556 -4.52 -10.51 8.45
C ILE A 556 -4.54 -9.45 9.54
N ALA A 557 -4.15 -9.80 10.77
CA ALA A 557 -3.85 -8.83 11.84
C ALA A 557 -2.32 -8.63 11.98
N TRP A 558 -1.82 -7.47 11.52
CA TRP A 558 -0.37 -7.21 11.41
C TRP A 558 0.38 -7.21 12.74
N GLN A 559 -0.28 -6.81 13.82
CA GLN A 559 0.30 -6.87 15.17
C GLN A 559 0.56 -8.30 15.66
N TYR A 560 -0.10 -9.29 15.07
CA TYR A 560 0.08 -10.71 15.37
C TYR A 560 0.90 -11.45 14.31
N MET A 561 1.34 -10.80 13.22
CA MET A 561 2.20 -11.48 12.24
C MET A 561 3.59 -11.77 12.85
N PRO A 562 4.19 -12.95 12.61
CA PRO A 562 5.55 -13.25 13.03
C PRO A 562 6.54 -12.16 12.60
N ASN A 563 7.50 -11.85 13.47
CA ASN A 563 8.55 -10.86 13.20
C ASN A 563 8.04 -9.46 12.80
N GLN A 564 6.78 -9.14 13.14
CA GLN A 564 6.18 -7.82 13.01
C GLN A 564 5.69 -7.32 14.37
N VAL A 565 5.60 -6.01 14.53
CA VAL A 565 5.15 -5.35 15.77
C VAL A 565 3.86 -4.55 15.59
N GLY A 566 3.37 -4.44 14.35
CA GLY A 566 2.18 -3.67 13.97
C GLY A 566 2.09 -3.54 12.45
N GLY A 567 1.11 -2.78 11.98
CA GLY A 567 0.99 -2.42 10.56
C GLY A 567 2.09 -1.47 10.12
N TRP A 568 2.38 -0.43 10.91
CA TRP A 568 3.46 0.52 10.66
C TRP A 568 3.77 1.35 11.91
N ALA A 569 4.89 2.06 11.92
CA ALA A 569 5.16 3.05 12.96
C ALA A 569 4.16 4.22 12.84
N SER A 570 3.74 4.85 13.92
CA SER A 570 2.99 6.11 13.83
C SER A 570 3.85 7.21 13.17
N ASP A 571 3.26 8.37 12.83
CA ASP A 571 3.92 9.53 12.20
C ASP A 571 4.92 10.25 13.12
N THR A 572 5.83 9.48 13.73
CA THR A 572 6.79 9.84 14.76
C THR A 572 7.58 11.08 14.39
N ALA A 573 7.99 11.23 13.13
CA ALA A 573 8.72 12.40 12.66
C ALA A 573 7.95 13.72 12.83
N THR A 574 6.61 13.66 12.84
CA THR A 574 5.74 14.82 13.06
C THR A 574 5.18 14.87 14.48
N THR A 575 4.78 13.73 15.06
CA THR A 575 4.15 13.69 16.39
C THR A 575 5.17 13.71 17.54
N ASN A 576 6.35 13.10 17.33
CA ASN A 576 7.43 12.97 18.32
C ASN A 576 8.81 13.22 17.66
N PRO A 577 9.05 14.42 17.10
CA PRO A 577 10.25 14.69 16.28
C PRO A 577 11.57 14.43 17.00
N ALA A 578 11.64 14.66 18.31
CA ALA A 578 12.84 14.37 19.11
C ALA A 578 13.15 12.86 19.17
N VAL A 579 12.13 12.00 19.26
CA VAL A 579 12.32 10.55 19.23
C VAL A 579 12.72 10.09 17.83
N TYR A 580 12.14 10.70 16.79
CA TYR A 580 12.54 10.42 15.41
C TYR A 580 14.00 10.81 15.15
N GLU A 581 14.44 11.98 15.60
CA GLU A 581 15.84 12.42 15.52
C GLU A 581 16.77 11.43 16.24
N GLN A 582 16.39 10.98 17.44
CA GLN A 582 17.12 9.97 18.21
C GLN A 582 17.27 8.67 17.43
N ILE A 583 16.18 8.05 16.94
CA ILE A 583 16.26 6.78 16.19
C ILE A 583 16.96 6.90 14.84
N THR A 584 17.17 8.10 14.32
CA THR A 584 17.90 8.32 13.05
C THR A 584 19.32 8.87 13.25
N THR A 585 19.81 8.90 14.49
CA THR A 585 21.18 9.32 14.81
C THR A 585 22.16 8.15 14.64
N PHE A 586 22.84 8.07 13.50
CA PHE A 586 23.89 7.06 13.25
C PHE A 586 25.30 7.63 13.49
N SER A 587 26.25 6.75 13.83
CA SER A 587 27.67 7.11 13.92
C SER A 587 28.32 7.10 12.53
N ASP A 588 29.24 8.02 12.29
CA ASP A 588 30.09 8.04 11.10
C ASP A 588 31.33 7.13 11.19
N LYS A 589 31.51 6.45 12.33
CA LYS A 589 32.63 5.52 12.59
C LYS A 589 32.20 4.07 12.67
N VAL A 590 30.97 3.81 13.10
CA VAL A 590 30.44 2.46 13.24
C VAL A 590 29.59 2.11 12.02
N PRO A 591 29.95 1.07 11.23
CA PRO A 591 29.33 0.77 9.93
C PRO A 591 28.00 0.01 10.06
N PHE A 592 27.10 0.52 10.90
CA PHE A 592 25.77 -0.02 11.16
C PHE A 592 24.71 1.05 10.89
N PHE A 593 23.77 0.73 10.00
CA PHE A 593 22.69 1.64 9.59
C PHE A 593 21.34 0.94 9.63
N CYS A 594 20.26 1.72 9.68
CA CYS A 594 18.91 1.20 9.57
C CYS A 594 18.19 1.76 8.34
N ALA A 595 17.28 0.97 7.76
CA ALA A 595 16.45 1.34 6.63
C ALA A 595 15.07 0.68 6.71
N GLY A 596 14.04 1.29 6.11
CA GLY A 596 12.64 0.90 6.24
C GLY A 596 11.74 2.12 6.41
N ASP A 597 10.43 1.94 6.23
CA ASP A 597 9.44 3.01 6.37
C ASP A 597 9.52 3.75 7.72
N THR A 598 9.81 3.02 8.80
CA THR A 598 9.93 3.56 10.16
C THR A 598 11.11 4.53 10.32
N TRP A 599 12.15 4.39 9.50
CA TRP A 599 13.34 5.23 9.48
C TRP A 599 13.23 6.35 8.44
N SER A 600 12.00 6.80 8.20
CA SER A 600 11.67 7.83 7.21
C SER A 600 10.54 8.73 7.70
N TYR A 601 10.36 9.87 7.02
CA TYR A 601 9.21 10.75 7.22
C TYR A 601 7.90 10.20 6.62
N TRP A 602 7.92 9.00 6.04
CA TRP A 602 6.75 8.33 5.43
C TRP A 602 6.55 6.92 6.00
N PRO A 603 6.25 6.78 7.31
CA PRO A 603 5.90 5.48 7.84
C PRO A 603 4.59 4.97 7.22
N GLY A 604 4.43 3.65 7.11
CA GLY A 604 3.27 3.04 6.44
C GLY A 604 3.31 3.09 4.91
N TRP A 605 4.35 3.68 4.33
CA TRP A 605 4.51 3.80 2.89
C TRP A 605 5.79 3.14 2.36
N GLN A 606 5.67 2.48 1.20
CA GLN A 606 6.82 1.87 0.53
C GLN A 606 7.83 2.91 0.02
N GLU A 607 7.41 4.16 -0.24
CA GLU A 607 8.33 5.27 -0.54
C GLU A 607 9.34 5.48 0.58
N GLY A 608 8.87 5.50 1.84
CA GLY A 608 9.72 5.61 3.02
C GLY A 608 10.75 4.47 3.12
N SER A 609 10.33 3.25 2.75
CA SER A 609 11.23 2.08 2.69
C SER A 609 12.34 2.23 1.64
N VAL A 610 12.02 2.72 0.44
CA VAL A 610 13.01 2.90 -0.64
C VAL A 610 13.91 4.12 -0.34
N ALA A 611 13.34 5.23 0.11
CA ALA A 611 14.08 6.44 0.42
C ALA A 611 15.11 6.23 1.54
N SER A 612 14.71 5.57 2.64
CA SER A 612 15.64 5.25 3.75
C SER A 612 16.70 4.22 3.35
N ALA A 613 16.38 3.26 2.47
CA ALA A 613 17.39 2.36 1.88
C ALA A 613 18.46 3.15 1.13
N TYR A 614 18.07 4.14 0.33
CA TYR A 614 19.00 5.03 -0.37
C TYR A 614 19.83 5.90 0.59
N CYS A 615 19.27 6.34 1.72
CA CYS A 615 20.04 7.01 2.78
C CYS A 615 21.13 6.09 3.33
N ALA A 616 20.79 4.85 3.72
CA ALA A 616 21.74 3.89 4.28
C ALA A 616 22.85 3.50 3.28
N ILE A 617 22.49 3.31 2.00
CA ILE A 617 23.48 3.07 0.93
C ILE A 617 24.42 4.27 0.78
N SER A 618 23.90 5.48 0.82
CA SER A 618 24.70 6.71 0.72
C SER A 618 25.61 6.89 1.94
N ALA A 619 25.17 6.48 3.13
CA ALA A 619 25.98 6.47 4.35
C ALA A 619 27.16 5.49 4.23
N ILE A 620 26.93 4.26 3.75
CA ILE A 620 27.99 3.30 3.43
C ILE A 620 28.98 3.89 2.41
N ALA A 621 28.45 4.50 1.35
CA ALA A 621 29.29 5.11 0.31
C ALA A 621 30.12 6.27 0.86
N LEU A 622 29.55 7.08 1.76
CA LEU A 622 30.26 8.17 2.42
C LEU A 622 31.35 7.67 3.36
N MET A 623 31.16 6.54 4.07
CA MET A 623 32.24 5.95 4.87
C MET A 623 33.42 5.49 4.01
N LEU A 624 33.16 5.00 2.79
CA LEU A 624 34.19 4.56 1.85
C LEU A 624 34.85 5.72 1.08
N ASP A 625 34.12 6.82 0.85
CA ASP A 625 34.59 8.05 0.20
C ASP A 625 34.15 9.31 0.97
N PRO A 626 34.78 9.64 2.13
CA PRO A 626 34.32 10.71 3.03
C PRO A 626 34.35 12.12 2.44
N GLY A 627 35.11 12.32 1.35
CA GLY A 627 35.25 13.60 0.66
C GLY A 627 34.12 13.88 -0.34
N ASN A 628 33.25 12.92 -0.61
CA ASN A 628 32.23 13.02 -1.64
C ASN A 628 30.96 13.73 -1.15
N GLN A 629 30.78 14.98 -1.58
CA GLN A 629 29.60 15.77 -1.20
C GLN A 629 28.29 15.19 -1.75
N GLY A 630 28.33 14.50 -2.90
CA GLY A 630 27.13 13.87 -3.46
C GLY A 630 26.60 12.73 -2.59
N TYR A 631 27.49 11.97 -1.94
CA TYR A 631 27.09 10.97 -0.94
C TYR A 631 26.69 11.61 0.38
N ALA A 632 27.36 12.68 0.81
CA ALA A 632 27.00 13.42 2.02
C ALA A 632 25.58 14.00 1.95
N ASP A 633 25.23 14.65 0.83
CA ASP A 633 23.90 15.24 0.63
C ASP A 633 22.79 14.18 0.60
N LYS A 634 23.11 12.97 0.11
CA LYS A 634 22.17 11.84 0.00
C LYS A 634 22.17 10.92 1.21
N ALA A 635 23.10 11.07 2.15
CA ALA A 635 23.15 10.32 3.41
C ALA A 635 22.22 10.91 4.48
N CYS A 636 21.20 11.68 4.06
CA CYS A 636 20.07 12.11 4.87
C CYS A 636 20.45 12.74 6.22
N HIS A 637 21.47 13.62 6.18
CA HIS A 637 21.99 14.36 7.33
C HIS A 637 22.60 13.48 8.43
N MET A 638 23.18 12.32 8.09
CA MET A 638 24.01 11.54 9.01
C MET A 638 25.03 12.44 9.72
N SER A 639 24.93 12.53 11.05
CA SER A 639 25.78 13.38 11.89
C SER A 639 27.24 12.94 11.76
N ARG A 640 28.14 13.90 11.49
CA ARG A 640 29.59 13.69 11.54
C ARG A 640 30.09 14.07 12.93
N SER A 641 30.70 13.14 13.65
CA SER A 641 31.18 13.37 15.02
C SER A 641 32.60 13.91 15.08
#